data_AF-A0A0F8IG83-F1
#
_entry.id   AF-A0A0F8IG83-F1
#
_cell.length_a   1.000
_cell.length_b   1.000
_cell.length_c   1.000
_cell.angle_alpha   90.00
_cell.angle_beta   90.00
_cell.angle_gamma   90.00
#
_symmetry.space_group_name_H-M   'P 1'
#
loop_
_entity.id
_entity.type
_entity.pdbx_description
1 polymer ?
#
loop_
_entity_poly.entity_id
_entity_poly.type
_entity_poly.pdbx_seq_one_letter_code
_entity_poly.pdbx_strand_id
1 'polypeptide(L)'
;MFMQKRIIYGIDIARGSPRARELPRYALAILRDGEISHFSMLRRQKIFNMIQRDRPEIIAVDNIFELAADRNELLSLMERLPDGVKLVQVTGGLHPEPLVRIARKHGISLDPENPNDEAEACARLADLGVGHEVSLFEDITKIKVSRARSLGRGGWSQNRYRRKVHGAVLQRSREIENILKDLSREKGIRFEAVNVKGFGGYVRSEFTVYAKRGEVPVHSMASNDAQVSVRSVERDKIRYVPLKPRSQKRKFTIVGLDPGTTVGIAILSLDGDLLYLKSFRGIAPDEVVKIIAEYGKPAVIASDVTPMPGSVEKIRRSFNAVPASPGIEVSAEEKIALGKTFGYSNDHERDALTAALLTYRSYKNIFTRIEKKAPENSDLELIKLHVIRGESIESAIEKVRAASQAREKPAGARAAPEKPEEKAVDESFQRMRETVQRQGEQIQNLQEYVEELKQAMAAKDGKISKLESRLKGFKKEAYSEIRKSKEVQIRDSTIESLKKELSNKNKTVKELRRRSNKLRKIQKMEIRGEGTPVKVIAAFTKESIAETKEKYGLKAGDVVFLEKPSGGGAATAQILVEARVRAVIIPEDISHAAEETFFKGDVPVLRDIQLERADDFAMAEPEALKAAIATWEKEAELKRHKAKEDKLESLFEEYRSERRRGLI
;
A
#
# COMPACT_ATOMS: atom_id res chain seq x y z
N MET A 1 35.95 -6.86 -18.86
CA MET A 1 34.60 -6.76 -18.26
C MET A 1 33.86 -5.71 -19.05
N PHE A 2 32.73 -6.03 -19.69
CA PHE A 2 31.98 -5.05 -20.50
C PHE A 2 31.47 -3.93 -19.58
N MET A 3 31.82 -2.67 -19.89
CA MET A 3 31.15 -1.52 -19.28
C MET A 3 29.69 -1.53 -19.74
N GLN A 4 28.75 -1.72 -18.81
CA GLN A 4 27.34 -1.47 -19.09
C GLN A 4 27.19 0.03 -19.35
N LYS A 5 26.72 0.38 -20.55
CA LYS A 5 26.41 1.76 -20.95
C LYS A 5 25.39 2.32 -19.98
N ARG A 6 25.77 3.31 -19.18
CA ARG A 6 24.91 3.82 -18.11
C ARG A 6 24.08 4.98 -18.66
N ILE A 7 22.78 4.73 -18.83
CA ILE A 7 21.83 5.71 -19.34
C ILE A 7 20.99 6.21 -18.16
N ILE A 8 21.02 7.53 -17.93
CA ILE A 8 20.25 8.20 -16.87
C ILE A 8 19.37 9.26 -17.52
N TYR A 9 18.08 9.26 -17.18
CA TYR A 9 17.10 10.22 -17.66
C TYR A 9 16.79 11.20 -16.53
N GLY A 10 17.01 12.49 -16.72
CA GLY A 10 16.45 13.55 -15.88
C GLY A 10 15.18 14.11 -16.53
N ILE A 11 14.09 14.22 -15.78
CA ILE A 11 12.79 14.71 -16.28
C ILE A 11 12.31 15.86 -15.40
N ASP A 12 11.80 16.90 -16.04
CA ASP A 12 11.21 18.08 -15.42
C ASP A 12 9.98 18.59 -16.23
N ILE A 13 9.11 19.44 -15.66
CA ILE A 13 7.95 20.02 -16.34
C ILE A 13 8.29 21.33 -17.05
N ALA A 14 8.44 21.24 -18.37
CA ALA A 14 8.65 22.39 -19.24
C ALA A 14 7.44 23.33 -19.38
N ARG A 15 6.20 22.84 -19.28
CA ARG A 15 4.98 23.67 -19.31
C ARG A 15 3.74 22.94 -18.80
N GLY A 16 2.92 23.65 -18.02
CA GLY A 16 1.67 23.14 -17.45
C GLY A 16 1.88 22.58 -16.04
N SER A 17 0.92 21.80 -15.55
CA SER A 17 1.04 21.05 -14.30
C SER A 17 0.26 19.75 -14.45
N PRO A 18 0.63 18.64 -13.77
CA PRO A 18 -0.10 17.37 -13.88
C PRO A 18 -1.53 17.47 -13.32
N ARG A 19 -1.82 18.53 -12.57
CA ARG A 19 -3.14 18.86 -12.01
C ARG A 19 -3.90 19.95 -12.80
N ALA A 20 -3.30 20.51 -13.84
CA ALA A 20 -3.94 21.54 -14.66
C ALA A 20 -4.86 20.95 -15.74
N ARG A 21 -5.72 21.80 -16.32
CA ARG A 21 -6.66 21.41 -17.38
C ARG A 21 -5.99 21.20 -18.74
N GLU A 22 -4.77 21.72 -18.92
CA GLU A 22 -3.91 21.47 -20.09
C GLU A 22 -2.94 20.31 -19.84
N LEU A 23 -2.71 19.48 -20.86
CA LEU A 23 -1.79 18.34 -20.77
C LEU A 23 -0.33 18.83 -20.57
N PRO A 24 0.37 18.36 -19.52
CA PRO A 24 1.73 18.81 -19.22
C PRO A 24 2.71 18.41 -20.32
N ARG A 25 3.68 19.30 -20.56
CA ARG A 25 4.85 19.05 -21.41
C ARG A 25 6.10 19.03 -20.53
N TYR A 26 7.02 18.17 -20.91
CA TYR A 26 8.19 17.81 -20.11
C TYR A 26 9.49 18.16 -20.85
N ALA A 27 10.50 18.56 -20.09
CA ALA A 27 11.90 18.50 -20.49
C ALA A 27 12.47 17.13 -20.14
N LEU A 28 13.41 16.65 -20.95
CA LEU A 28 14.13 15.40 -20.75
C LEU A 28 15.61 15.62 -21.07
N ALA A 29 16.48 15.46 -20.07
CA ALA A 29 17.91 15.34 -20.27
C ALA A 29 18.30 13.86 -20.23
N ILE A 30 19.03 13.39 -21.24
CA ILE A 30 19.56 12.02 -21.28
C ILE A 30 21.08 12.09 -21.14
N LEU A 31 21.57 11.63 -20.00
CA LEU A 31 23.00 11.45 -19.71
C LEU A 31 23.41 10.02 -20.15
N ARG A 32 24.43 9.94 -21.00
CA ARG A 32 25.05 8.68 -21.46
C ARG A 32 26.57 8.81 -21.39
N ASP A 33 27.20 8.02 -20.54
CA ASP A 33 28.66 7.92 -20.43
C ASP A 33 29.43 9.27 -20.28
N GLY A 34 28.75 10.32 -19.79
CA GLY A 34 29.28 11.68 -19.58
C GLY A 34 28.71 12.74 -20.54
N GLU A 35 28.17 12.33 -21.69
CA GLU A 35 27.52 13.21 -22.65
C GLU A 35 26.03 13.41 -22.30
N ILE A 36 25.51 14.62 -22.51
CA ILE A 36 24.12 14.99 -22.18
C ILE A 36 23.42 15.46 -23.45
N SER A 37 22.18 14.99 -23.64
CA SER A 37 21.31 15.39 -24.75
C SER A 37 19.94 15.82 -24.24
N HIS A 38 19.52 17.03 -24.63
CA HIS A 38 18.29 17.66 -24.15
C HIS A 38 17.15 17.52 -25.16
N PHE A 39 15.94 17.30 -24.65
CA PHE A 39 14.71 17.26 -25.42
C PHE A 39 13.62 18.02 -24.68
N SER A 40 13.20 19.16 -25.21
CA SER A 40 12.14 19.98 -24.63
C SER A 40 10.76 19.66 -25.18
N MET A 41 9.71 20.15 -24.50
CA MET A 41 8.32 20.16 -24.96
C MET A 41 7.71 18.77 -25.29
N LEU A 42 8.25 17.70 -24.69
CA LEU A 42 7.81 16.32 -24.90
C LEU A 42 6.48 16.02 -24.20
N ARG A 43 5.67 15.14 -24.81
CA ARG A 43 4.52 14.53 -24.13
C ARG A 43 4.97 13.31 -23.33
N ARG A 44 4.37 13.09 -22.16
CA ARG A 44 4.62 11.93 -21.27
C ARG A 44 4.67 10.58 -22.00
N GLN A 45 3.77 10.33 -22.95
CA GLN A 45 3.77 9.11 -23.78
C GLN A 45 5.05 8.93 -24.62
N LYS A 46 5.62 10.01 -25.16
CA LYS A 46 6.87 9.96 -25.96
C LYS A 46 8.05 9.61 -25.06
N ILE A 47 8.10 10.17 -23.85
CA ILE A 47 9.11 9.82 -22.83
C ILE A 47 8.99 8.33 -22.44
N PHE A 48 7.79 7.81 -22.19
CA PHE A 48 7.59 6.38 -21.92
C PHE A 48 8.08 5.47 -23.06
N ASN A 49 7.82 5.83 -24.32
CA ASN A 49 8.31 5.07 -25.48
C ASN A 49 9.85 5.09 -25.55
N MET A 50 10.48 6.20 -25.18
CA MET A 50 11.94 6.32 -25.09
C MET A 50 12.50 5.48 -23.93
N ILE A 51 11.89 5.52 -22.74
CA ILE A 51 12.26 4.67 -21.59
C ILE A 51 12.15 3.18 -21.94
N GLN A 52 11.09 2.76 -22.63
CA GLN A 52 10.89 1.36 -23.02
C GLN A 52 11.93 0.86 -24.05
N ARG A 53 12.38 1.75 -24.95
CA ARG A 53 13.40 1.46 -25.98
C ARG A 53 14.82 1.50 -25.40
N ASP A 54 15.15 2.56 -24.67
CA ASP A 54 16.51 2.85 -24.19
C ASP A 54 16.84 2.13 -22.87
N ARG A 55 15.82 1.77 -22.06
CA ARG A 55 15.93 1.13 -20.74
C ARG A 55 16.96 1.79 -19.81
N PRO A 56 16.75 3.05 -19.41
CA PRO A 56 17.66 3.76 -18.50
C PRO A 56 17.75 3.06 -17.14
N GLU A 57 18.93 3.10 -16.50
CA GLU A 57 19.08 2.56 -15.14
C GLU A 57 18.33 3.41 -14.11
N ILE A 58 18.36 4.73 -14.30
CA ILE A 58 17.75 5.71 -13.39
C ILE A 58 16.90 6.71 -14.18
N ILE A 59 15.71 6.98 -13.66
CA ILE A 59 14.88 8.14 -13.97
C ILE A 59 14.95 9.07 -12.75
N ALA A 60 15.59 10.21 -12.89
CA ALA A 60 15.73 11.25 -11.89
C ALA A 60 14.69 12.34 -12.11
N VAL A 61 14.05 12.76 -11.03
CA VAL A 61 13.11 13.90 -10.98
C VAL A 61 13.44 14.75 -9.76
N ASP A 62 13.09 16.03 -9.79
CA ASP A 62 13.12 16.89 -8.61
C ASP A 62 12.05 16.44 -7.60
N ASN A 63 10.85 16.08 -8.08
CA ASN A 63 9.65 15.76 -7.33
C ASN A 63 8.83 14.70 -8.08
N ILE A 64 8.50 13.59 -7.40
CA ILE A 64 7.74 12.48 -8.01
C ILE A 64 6.34 12.87 -8.50
N PHE A 65 5.73 13.91 -7.91
CA PHE A 65 4.38 14.33 -8.25
C PHE A 65 4.27 15.13 -9.57
N GLU A 66 5.42 15.49 -10.16
CA GLU A 66 5.55 16.06 -11.50
C GLU A 66 5.25 14.99 -12.58
N LEU A 67 5.68 13.76 -12.32
CA LEU A 67 5.54 12.63 -13.24
C LEU A 67 4.21 11.87 -13.06
N ALA A 68 3.53 12.08 -11.93
CA ALA A 68 2.23 11.50 -11.57
C ALA A 68 1.48 12.37 -10.55
N ALA A 69 0.26 12.81 -10.85
CA ALA A 69 -0.49 13.75 -10.02
C ALA A 69 -0.88 13.21 -8.62
N ASP A 70 -1.01 11.88 -8.49
CA ASP A 70 -1.37 11.16 -7.26
C ASP A 70 -0.61 9.82 -7.08
N ARG A 71 -0.82 9.15 -5.93
CA ARG A 71 -0.19 7.85 -5.61
C ARG A 71 -0.62 6.74 -6.59
N ASN A 72 -1.85 6.75 -7.10
CA ASN A 72 -2.39 5.68 -7.94
C ASN A 72 -1.80 5.75 -9.35
N GLU A 73 -1.67 6.96 -9.88
CA GLU A 73 -0.98 7.23 -11.13
C GLU A 73 0.52 6.95 -11.02
N LEU A 74 1.14 7.21 -9.86
CA LEU A 74 2.54 6.87 -9.62
C LEU A 74 2.76 5.34 -9.57
N LEU A 75 1.83 4.59 -8.96
CA LEU A 75 1.83 3.12 -9.02
C LEU A 75 1.66 2.61 -10.46
N SER A 76 0.68 3.14 -11.19
CA SER A 76 0.46 2.76 -12.60
C SER A 76 1.66 3.12 -13.49
N LEU A 77 2.36 4.22 -13.19
CA LEU A 77 3.61 4.59 -13.84
C LEU A 77 4.70 3.55 -13.56
N MET A 78 4.92 3.18 -12.29
CA MET A 78 5.96 2.21 -11.93
C MET A 78 5.65 0.79 -12.42
N GLU A 79 4.38 0.37 -12.47
CA GLU A 79 3.99 -0.92 -13.09
C GLU A 79 4.28 -0.98 -14.61
N ARG A 80 4.42 0.18 -15.27
CA ARG A 80 4.70 0.33 -16.70
C ARG A 80 6.16 0.60 -17.03
N LEU A 81 7.03 0.75 -16.04
CA LEU A 81 8.47 0.86 -16.26
C LEU A 81 9.07 -0.53 -16.58
N PRO A 82 10.13 -0.61 -17.39
CA PRO A 82 10.89 -1.86 -17.56
C PRO A 82 11.49 -2.34 -16.22
N ASP A 83 11.66 -3.65 -16.06
CA ASP A 83 12.33 -4.21 -14.89
C ASP A 83 13.78 -3.69 -14.78
N GLY A 84 14.19 -3.32 -13.57
CA GLY A 84 15.52 -2.77 -13.27
C GLY A 84 15.64 -1.24 -13.32
N VAL A 85 14.67 -0.53 -13.91
CA VAL A 85 14.64 0.94 -13.94
C VAL A 85 14.26 1.50 -12.58
N LYS A 86 15.07 2.43 -12.04
CA LYS A 86 14.83 3.07 -10.74
C LYS A 86 14.27 4.48 -10.91
N LEU A 87 13.19 4.79 -10.20
CA LEU A 87 12.72 6.17 -10.03
C LEU A 87 13.43 6.80 -8.83
N VAL A 88 14.03 7.97 -9.01
CA VAL A 88 14.85 8.67 -8.02
C VAL A 88 14.34 10.10 -7.84
N GLN A 89 14.07 10.50 -6.61
CA GLN A 89 13.82 11.88 -6.25
C GLN A 89 15.12 12.54 -5.77
N VAL A 90 15.56 13.58 -6.46
CA VAL A 90 16.87 14.23 -6.21
C VAL A 90 16.80 15.20 -5.03
N THR A 91 15.67 15.91 -4.85
CA THR A 91 15.48 16.90 -3.78
C THR A 91 15.52 16.32 -2.36
N GLY A 92 15.27 15.02 -2.19
CA GLY A 92 15.31 14.38 -0.87
C GLY A 92 14.25 13.29 -0.68
N GLY A 93 14.00 12.95 0.58
CA GLY A 93 12.97 12.01 1.01
C GLY A 93 11.84 12.73 1.77
N LEU A 94 11.72 12.48 3.08
CA LEU A 94 10.70 13.13 3.92
C LEU A 94 10.94 14.65 4.12
N HIS A 95 12.17 15.12 3.94
CA HIS A 95 12.54 16.52 4.03
C HIS A 95 13.25 16.92 2.72
N PRO A 96 12.53 17.46 1.73
CA PRO A 96 13.14 17.91 0.48
C PRO A 96 13.93 19.21 0.70
N GLU A 97 15.15 19.27 0.19
CA GLU A 97 15.89 20.51 -0.02
C GLU A 97 15.65 21.04 -1.45
N PRO A 98 15.68 22.38 -1.67
CA PRO A 98 15.56 22.94 -3.02
C PRO A 98 16.66 22.44 -3.96
N LEU A 99 16.29 22.07 -5.19
CA LEU A 99 17.21 21.52 -6.20
C LEU A 99 18.43 22.43 -6.41
N VAL A 100 18.22 23.74 -6.51
CA VAL A 100 19.27 24.78 -6.62
C VAL A 100 20.34 24.66 -5.53
N ARG A 101 19.95 24.36 -4.29
CA ARG A 101 20.88 24.23 -3.15
C ARG A 101 21.72 22.96 -3.26
N ILE A 102 21.10 21.85 -3.71
CA ILE A 102 21.79 20.58 -3.93
C ILE A 102 22.75 20.70 -5.12
N ALA A 103 22.30 21.27 -6.24
CA ALA A 103 23.13 21.51 -7.42
C ALA A 103 24.39 22.32 -7.07
N ARG A 104 24.24 23.46 -6.36
CA ARG A 104 25.38 24.28 -5.89
C ARG A 104 26.32 23.53 -4.95
N LYS A 105 25.82 22.72 -4.01
CA LYS A 105 26.65 21.86 -3.13
C LYS A 105 27.54 20.90 -3.91
N HIS A 106 27.13 20.50 -5.11
CA HIS A 106 27.85 19.57 -5.99
C HIS A 106 28.52 20.26 -7.20
N GLY A 107 28.65 21.59 -7.19
CA GLY A 107 29.35 22.34 -8.24
C GLY A 107 28.61 22.42 -9.58
N ILE A 108 27.30 22.16 -9.60
CA ILE A 108 26.46 22.24 -10.81
C ILE A 108 25.82 23.63 -10.85
N SER A 109 26.06 24.37 -11.94
CA SER A 109 25.32 25.61 -12.23
C SER A 109 23.92 25.26 -12.70
N LEU A 110 22.92 25.99 -12.21
CA LEU A 110 21.51 25.78 -12.51
C LEU A 110 20.81 27.13 -12.63
N ASP A 111 20.08 27.33 -13.72
CA ASP A 111 19.08 28.38 -13.85
C ASP A 111 17.68 27.79 -13.54
N PRO A 112 17.00 28.21 -12.45
CA PRO A 112 15.67 27.72 -12.11
C PRO A 112 14.58 28.12 -13.11
N GLU A 113 14.83 29.05 -14.03
CA GLU A 113 13.86 29.44 -15.07
C GLU A 113 13.96 28.55 -16.33
N ASN A 114 14.94 27.64 -16.40
CA ASN A 114 15.16 26.76 -17.55
C ASN A 114 14.93 25.25 -17.22
N PRO A 115 13.77 24.70 -17.59
CA PRO A 115 13.43 23.27 -17.42
C PRO A 115 14.46 22.26 -17.96
N ASN A 116 15.26 22.63 -18.96
CA ASN A 116 16.29 21.74 -19.50
C ASN A 116 17.48 21.63 -18.54
N ASP A 117 17.80 22.71 -17.82
CA ASP A 117 18.89 22.76 -16.86
C ASP A 117 18.49 22.06 -15.56
N GLU A 118 17.22 22.16 -15.14
CA GLU A 118 16.68 21.40 -14.01
C GLU A 118 16.68 19.89 -14.30
N ALA A 119 16.20 19.49 -15.48
CA ALA A 119 16.31 18.10 -15.95
C ALA A 119 17.77 17.62 -16.00
N GLU A 120 18.70 18.43 -16.50
CA GLU A 120 20.12 18.11 -16.55
C GLU A 120 20.73 17.97 -15.14
N ALA A 121 20.45 18.90 -14.23
CA ALA A 121 20.93 18.86 -12.87
C ALA A 121 20.43 17.61 -12.15
N CYS A 122 19.16 17.24 -12.33
CA CYS A 122 18.61 15.99 -11.82
C CYS A 122 19.36 14.76 -12.35
N ALA A 123 19.65 14.69 -13.65
CA ALA A 123 20.42 13.58 -14.24
C ALA A 123 21.86 13.49 -13.69
N ARG A 124 22.57 14.63 -13.61
CA ARG A 124 23.94 14.72 -13.08
C ARG A 124 24.01 14.34 -11.61
N LEU A 125 23.11 14.87 -10.78
CA LEU A 125 23.04 14.57 -9.34
C LEU A 125 22.75 13.09 -9.10
N ALA A 126 21.87 12.47 -9.88
CA ALA A 126 21.59 11.04 -9.79
C ALA A 126 22.79 10.16 -10.18
N ASP A 127 23.65 10.56 -11.12
CA ASP A 127 24.89 9.80 -11.43
C ASP A 127 25.93 9.89 -10.31
N LEU A 128 26.05 11.06 -9.66
CA LEU A 128 26.82 11.23 -8.42
C LEU A 128 26.27 10.37 -7.26
N GLY A 129 25.04 9.87 -7.39
CA GLY A 129 24.34 9.08 -6.39
C GLY A 129 23.69 9.94 -5.31
N VAL A 130 23.30 11.16 -5.67
CA VAL A 130 22.53 12.09 -4.83
C VAL A 130 21.04 11.89 -5.11
N GLY A 131 20.24 11.82 -4.05
CA GLY A 131 18.79 11.57 -4.13
C GLY A 131 18.37 10.25 -3.47
N HIS A 132 17.08 9.92 -3.58
CA HIS A 132 16.48 8.74 -2.97
C HIS A 132 15.71 7.92 -4.00
N GLU A 133 15.97 6.61 -4.07
CA GLU A 133 15.17 5.63 -4.81
C GLU A 133 13.76 5.54 -4.19
N VAL A 134 12.74 5.68 -5.03
CA VAL A 134 11.33 5.75 -4.66
C VAL A 134 10.74 4.34 -4.70
N SER A 135 10.66 3.70 -3.53
CA SER A 135 10.16 2.32 -3.41
C SER A 135 8.69 2.31 -2.98
N LEU A 136 7.81 1.98 -3.94
CA LEU A 136 6.36 1.80 -3.74
C LEU A 136 5.93 0.34 -3.53
N PHE A 137 6.76 -0.61 -3.96
CA PHE A 137 6.48 -2.03 -3.89
C PHE A 137 7.29 -2.69 -2.78
N GLU A 138 6.70 -3.70 -2.15
CA GLU A 138 7.44 -4.66 -1.34
C GLU A 138 8.26 -5.58 -2.22
N ASP A 139 9.29 -6.18 -1.65
CA ASP A 139 10.10 -7.23 -2.29
C ASP A 139 9.33 -8.57 -2.28
N ILE A 140 8.03 -8.50 -2.61
CA ILE A 140 7.05 -9.58 -2.60
C ILE A 140 6.22 -9.50 -3.89
N THR A 141 6.19 -10.61 -4.61
CA THR A 141 5.42 -10.79 -5.85
C THR A 141 4.29 -11.78 -5.60
N LYS A 142 3.04 -11.39 -5.88
CA LYS A 142 1.87 -12.26 -5.84
C LYS A 142 1.52 -12.77 -7.23
N ILE A 143 1.52 -14.09 -7.39
CA ILE A 143 1.10 -14.76 -8.62
C ILE A 143 -0.25 -15.41 -8.37
N LYS A 144 -1.28 -14.95 -9.08
CA LYS A 144 -2.64 -15.49 -8.98
C LYS A 144 -3.00 -16.26 -10.24
N VAL A 145 -3.26 -17.56 -10.09
CA VAL A 145 -3.83 -18.41 -11.14
C VAL A 145 -5.33 -18.54 -10.89
N SER A 146 -6.16 -18.11 -11.83
CA SER A 146 -7.62 -18.18 -11.74
C SER A 146 -8.23 -18.65 -13.06
N ARG A 147 -9.52 -19.02 -13.04
CA ARG A 147 -10.30 -19.27 -14.27
C ARG A 147 -10.29 -18.03 -15.18
N ALA A 148 -10.14 -18.22 -16.48
CA ALA A 148 -10.27 -17.14 -17.48
C ALA A 148 -11.72 -16.88 -17.91
N ARG A 149 -12.63 -17.84 -17.68
CA ARG A 149 -14.05 -17.77 -18.08
C ARG A 149 -14.98 -17.86 -16.88
N SER A 150 -16.11 -17.15 -16.96
CA SER A 150 -17.21 -17.30 -16.01
C SER A 150 -17.91 -18.66 -16.21
N LEU A 151 -18.44 -19.22 -15.13
CA LEU A 151 -19.31 -20.38 -15.17
C LEU A 151 -20.75 -19.86 -15.10
N GLY A 152 -21.50 -19.93 -16.21
CA GLY A 152 -22.86 -19.41 -16.32
C GLY A 152 -23.90 -20.16 -15.47
N ARG A 153 -25.16 -19.70 -15.50
CA ARG A 153 -26.27 -20.26 -14.73
C ARG A 153 -26.86 -21.53 -15.38
N GLY A 154 -26.35 -22.70 -14.99
CA GLY A 154 -27.02 -24.00 -15.17
C GLY A 154 -26.85 -24.67 -16.55
N GLY A 155 -27.03 -26.00 -16.59
CA GLY A 155 -27.07 -26.79 -17.83
C GLY A 155 -26.49 -28.20 -17.68
N TRP A 156 -26.97 -29.15 -18.51
CA TRP A 156 -26.58 -30.57 -18.45
C TRP A 156 -25.06 -30.81 -18.65
N SER A 157 -24.37 -29.93 -19.39
CA SER A 157 -22.92 -30.01 -19.62
C SER A 157 -22.06 -29.24 -18.60
N GLN A 158 -22.68 -28.53 -17.64
CA GLN A 158 -21.99 -27.57 -16.77
C GLN A 158 -20.91 -28.22 -15.88
N ASN A 159 -21.15 -29.44 -15.38
CA ASN A 159 -20.16 -30.18 -14.56
C ASN A 159 -18.92 -30.60 -15.36
N ARG A 160 -19.09 -30.97 -16.64
CA ARG A 160 -17.98 -31.28 -17.58
C ARG A 160 -17.13 -30.04 -17.82
N TYR A 161 -17.78 -28.91 -18.11
CA TYR A 161 -17.12 -27.63 -18.35
C TYR A 161 -16.39 -27.11 -17.10
N ARG A 162 -17.02 -27.18 -15.93
CA ARG A 162 -16.41 -26.84 -14.63
C ARG A 162 -15.16 -27.67 -14.35
N ARG A 163 -15.21 -28.99 -14.60
CA ARG A 163 -14.05 -29.89 -14.45
C ARG A 163 -12.92 -29.53 -15.42
N LYS A 164 -13.22 -29.20 -16.68
CA LYS A 164 -12.22 -28.74 -17.67
C LYS A 164 -11.51 -27.47 -17.20
N VAL A 165 -12.28 -26.45 -16.80
CA VAL A 165 -11.73 -25.15 -16.33
C VAL A 165 -10.89 -25.32 -15.06
N HIS A 166 -11.39 -26.04 -14.06
CA HIS A 166 -10.62 -26.28 -12.82
C HIS A 166 -9.37 -27.16 -13.05
N GLY A 167 -9.42 -28.09 -14.02
CA GLY A 167 -8.27 -28.87 -14.46
C GLY A 167 -7.19 -28.01 -15.11
N ALA A 168 -7.56 -27.07 -15.98
CA ALA A 168 -6.63 -26.12 -16.57
C ALA A 168 -5.96 -25.22 -15.52
N VAL A 169 -6.72 -24.72 -14.53
CA VAL A 169 -6.17 -23.94 -13.41
C VAL A 169 -5.20 -24.80 -12.57
N LEU A 170 -5.54 -26.06 -12.28
CA LEU A 170 -4.65 -27.00 -11.58
C LEU A 170 -3.33 -27.22 -12.34
N GLN A 171 -3.41 -27.46 -13.65
CA GLN A 171 -2.22 -27.67 -14.48
C GLN A 171 -1.30 -26.45 -14.46
N ARG A 172 -1.84 -25.26 -14.75
CA ARG A 172 -1.07 -23.99 -14.72
C ARG A 172 -0.49 -23.68 -13.34
N SER A 173 -1.20 -24.03 -12.27
CA SER A 173 -0.68 -23.87 -10.90
C SER A 173 0.54 -24.75 -10.66
N ARG A 174 0.54 -26.01 -11.13
CA ARG A 174 1.69 -26.93 -11.02
C ARG A 174 2.89 -26.50 -11.85
N GLU A 175 2.65 -26.00 -13.08
CA GLU A 175 3.71 -25.43 -13.92
C GLU A 175 4.44 -24.29 -13.20
N ILE A 176 3.69 -23.35 -12.62
CA ILE A 176 4.26 -22.23 -11.84
C ILE A 176 4.92 -22.71 -10.55
N GLU A 177 4.32 -23.66 -9.83
CA GLU A 177 4.90 -24.20 -8.59
C GLU A 177 6.26 -24.87 -8.84
N ASN A 178 6.44 -25.55 -9.98
CA ASN A 178 7.73 -26.14 -10.36
C ASN A 178 8.77 -25.06 -10.67
N ILE A 179 8.43 -24.06 -11.49
CA ILE A 179 9.29 -22.91 -11.80
C ILE A 179 9.76 -22.20 -10.51
N LEU A 180 8.87 -22.03 -9.53
CA LEU A 180 9.20 -21.43 -8.24
C LEU A 180 10.07 -22.33 -7.35
N LYS A 181 9.91 -23.66 -7.41
CA LYS A 181 10.80 -24.61 -6.70
C LYS A 181 12.21 -24.58 -7.25
N ASP A 182 12.37 -24.50 -8.56
CA ASP A 182 13.69 -24.45 -9.19
C ASP A 182 14.37 -23.10 -8.90
N LEU A 183 13.63 -21.98 -8.99
CA LEU A 183 14.10 -20.67 -8.52
C LEU A 183 14.50 -20.67 -7.03
N SER A 184 13.76 -21.39 -6.19
CA SER A 184 14.04 -21.54 -4.76
C SER A 184 15.34 -22.31 -4.50
N ARG A 185 15.62 -23.33 -5.32
CA ARG A 185 16.88 -24.11 -5.26
C ARG A 185 18.08 -23.31 -5.75
N GLU A 186 17.93 -22.57 -6.85
CA GLU A 186 19.02 -21.78 -7.45
C GLU A 186 19.39 -20.54 -6.63
N LYS A 187 18.39 -19.77 -6.16
CA LYS A 187 18.59 -18.45 -5.54
C LYS A 187 18.25 -18.38 -4.05
N GLY A 188 17.77 -19.47 -3.44
CA GLY A 188 17.32 -19.50 -2.05
C GLY A 188 16.02 -18.71 -1.78
N ILE A 189 15.32 -18.29 -2.83
CA ILE A 189 14.09 -17.48 -2.72
C ILE A 189 12.97 -18.31 -2.08
N ARG A 190 12.33 -17.77 -1.04
CA ARG A 190 11.17 -18.39 -0.39
C ARG A 190 9.88 -18.07 -1.15
N PHE A 191 8.96 -19.03 -1.19
CA PHE A 191 7.60 -18.81 -1.65
C PHE A 191 6.60 -19.64 -0.84
N GLU A 192 5.36 -19.15 -0.80
CA GLU A 192 4.20 -19.83 -0.20
C GLU A 192 3.13 -20.04 -1.27
N ALA A 193 2.34 -21.11 -1.16
CA ALA A 193 1.28 -21.45 -2.11
C ALA A 193 -0.05 -21.73 -1.41
N VAL A 194 -1.11 -21.02 -1.80
CA VAL A 194 -2.47 -21.16 -1.27
C VAL A 194 -3.40 -21.66 -2.37
N ASN A 195 -3.74 -22.94 -2.31
CA ASN A 195 -4.52 -23.63 -3.34
C ASN A 195 -5.98 -23.84 -2.91
N VAL A 196 -6.93 -23.22 -3.61
CA VAL A 196 -8.38 -23.42 -3.37
C VAL A 196 -8.88 -24.54 -4.26
N LYS A 197 -9.06 -25.73 -3.66
CA LYS A 197 -9.61 -26.91 -4.33
C LYS A 197 -11.06 -26.70 -4.76
N GLY A 198 -11.42 -27.23 -5.91
CA GLY A 198 -12.77 -27.22 -6.47
C GLY A 198 -13.11 -28.54 -7.14
N PHE A 199 -14.30 -28.62 -7.74
CA PHE A 199 -14.76 -29.82 -8.41
C PHE A 199 -13.81 -30.23 -9.56
N GLY A 200 -13.03 -31.29 -9.36
CA GLY A 200 -12.10 -31.86 -10.35
C GLY A 200 -10.81 -31.07 -10.61
N GLY A 201 -10.44 -30.11 -9.76
CA GLY A 201 -9.22 -29.31 -9.94
C GLY A 201 -9.11 -28.15 -8.95
N TYR A 202 -8.53 -27.02 -9.35
CA TYR A 202 -8.43 -25.81 -8.53
C TYR A 202 -9.39 -24.71 -9.04
N VAL A 203 -10.00 -23.96 -8.12
CA VAL A 203 -10.80 -22.75 -8.45
C VAL A 203 -9.87 -21.56 -8.65
N ARG A 204 -8.87 -21.45 -7.77
CA ARG A 204 -7.76 -20.51 -7.82
C ARG A 204 -6.54 -21.09 -7.09
N SER A 205 -5.36 -20.63 -7.47
CA SER A 205 -4.11 -20.79 -6.74
C SER A 205 -3.48 -19.40 -6.59
N GLU A 206 -2.98 -19.08 -5.40
CA GLU A 206 -2.32 -17.82 -5.10
C GLU A 206 -0.94 -18.13 -4.50
N PHE A 207 0.13 -17.72 -5.17
CA PHE A 207 1.51 -17.85 -4.70
C PHE A 207 2.01 -16.50 -4.19
N THR A 208 2.65 -16.49 -3.03
CA THR A 208 3.37 -15.34 -2.48
C THR A 208 4.86 -15.63 -2.58
N VAL A 209 5.58 -14.93 -3.44
CA VAL A 209 7.02 -15.10 -3.66
C VAL A 209 7.75 -13.94 -2.99
N TYR A 210 8.69 -14.21 -2.10
CA TYR A 210 9.49 -13.19 -1.39
C TYR A 210 10.68 -12.74 -2.25
N ALA A 211 10.38 -12.19 -3.42
CA ALA A 211 11.33 -11.63 -4.38
C ALA A 211 10.71 -10.51 -5.21
N LYS A 212 11.56 -9.68 -5.83
CA LYS A 212 11.12 -8.62 -6.75
C LYS A 212 10.59 -9.22 -8.05
N ARG A 213 9.65 -8.53 -8.71
CA ARG A 213 8.99 -9.01 -9.94
C ARG A 213 9.98 -9.44 -11.03
N GLY A 214 11.00 -8.62 -11.33
CA GLY A 214 12.05 -8.94 -12.31
C GLY A 214 12.97 -10.12 -11.94
N GLU A 215 12.93 -10.62 -10.70
CA GLU A 215 13.67 -11.82 -10.29
C GLU A 215 12.85 -13.10 -10.47
N VAL A 216 11.53 -12.97 -10.66
CA VAL A 216 10.55 -14.05 -10.79
C VAL A 216 10.31 -14.33 -12.28
N PRO A 217 10.68 -15.51 -12.82
CA PRO A 217 10.59 -15.81 -14.26
C PRO A 217 9.16 -16.14 -14.75
N VAL A 218 8.13 -15.64 -14.05
CA VAL A 218 6.71 -15.88 -14.36
C VAL A 218 6.06 -14.59 -14.82
N HIS A 219 5.47 -14.61 -16.00
CA HIS A 219 4.82 -13.46 -16.61
C HIS A 219 3.29 -13.57 -16.50
N SER A 220 2.61 -12.41 -16.49
CA SER A 220 1.14 -12.37 -16.61
C SER A 220 0.72 -12.88 -17.99
N MET A 221 -0.17 -13.88 -18.01
CA MET A 221 -0.60 -14.55 -19.24
C MET A 221 -2.07 -14.97 -19.13
N ALA A 222 -2.86 -14.72 -20.17
CA ALA A 222 -4.19 -15.29 -20.32
C ALA A 222 -4.16 -16.50 -21.26
N SER A 223 -4.73 -17.62 -20.85
CA SER A 223 -5.01 -18.76 -21.73
C SER A 223 -6.51 -19.02 -21.79
N ASN A 224 -6.94 -19.86 -22.73
CA ASN A 224 -8.35 -20.08 -23.06
C ASN A 224 -9.25 -20.40 -21.83
N ASP A 225 -8.74 -21.17 -20.86
CA ASP A 225 -9.53 -21.62 -19.69
C ASP A 225 -8.94 -21.13 -18.34
N ALA A 226 -7.68 -20.70 -18.28
CA ALA A 226 -7.01 -20.21 -17.07
C ALA A 226 -6.17 -18.94 -17.33
N GLN A 227 -6.13 -18.04 -16.37
CA GLN A 227 -5.40 -16.78 -16.39
C GLN A 227 -4.39 -16.73 -15.24
N VAL A 228 -3.19 -16.24 -15.53
CA VAL A 228 -2.12 -15.96 -14.57
C VAL A 228 -1.96 -14.44 -14.48
N SER A 229 -2.16 -13.89 -13.28
CA SER A 229 -1.94 -12.47 -12.96
C SER A 229 -0.79 -12.36 -11.98
N VAL A 230 0.33 -11.81 -12.43
CA VAL A 230 1.51 -11.49 -11.61
C VAL A 230 1.46 -10.01 -11.24
N ARG A 231 1.47 -9.71 -9.94
CA ARG A 231 1.47 -8.33 -9.40
C ARG A 231 2.48 -8.20 -8.27
N SER A 232 3.19 -7.08 -8.21
CA SER A 232 3.96 -6.70 -7.04
C SER A 232 3.02 -6.34 -5.89
N VAL A 233 3.43 -6.58 -4.64
CA VAL A 233 2.66 -6.10 -3.47
C VAL A 233 2.96 -4.62 -3.26
N GLU A 234 1.91 -3.80 -3.20
CA GLU A 234 2.03 -2.37 -2.87
C GLU A 234 2.36 -2.16 -1.39
N ARG A 235 3.19 -1.15 -1.10
CA ARG A 235 3.40 -0.63 0.27
C ARG A 235 2.34 0.40 0.62
N ASP A 236 1.87 0.38 1.86
CA ASP A 236 0.96 1.41 2.40
C ASP A 236 1.55 2.84 2.35
N LYS A 237 2.89 2.96 2.41
CA LYS A 237 3.61 4.24 2.37
C LYS A 237 4.78 4.20 1.38
N ILE A 238 5.04 5.34 0.73
CA ILE A 238 6.21 5.56 -0.12
C ILE A 238 7.47 5.48 0.76
N ARG A 239 8.42 4.62 0.39
CA ARG A 239 9.73 4.54 1.06
C ARG A 239 10.80 5.19 0.19
N TYR A 240 11.42 6.24 0.71
CA TYR A 240 12.60 6.86 0.12
C TYR A 240 13.85 6.13 0.63
N VAL A 241 14.60 5.48 -0.26
CA VAL A 241 15.84 4.78 0.06
C VAL A 241 17.00 5.61 -0.48
N PRO A 242 17.91 6.16 0.34
CA PRO A 242 19.03 6.96 -0.14
C PRO A 242 19.83 6.19 -1.20
N LEU A 243 20.16 6.86 -2.31
CA LEU A 243 21.09 6.30 -3.29
C LEU A 243 22.46 6.09 -2.64
N LYS A 244 23.13 5.01 -3.04
CA LYS A 244 24.52 4.77 -2.64
C LYS A 244 25.42 5.61 -3.55
N PRO A 245 26.22 6.55 -3.03
CA PRO A 245 27.10 7.37 -3.86
C PRO A 245 28.09 6.50 -4.62
N ARG A 246 28.28 6.80 -5.91
CA ARG A 246 29.10 6.04 -6.87
C ARG A 246 30.55 5.87 -6.40
N SER A 247 31.02 6.75 -5.52
CA SER A 247 32.33 6.68 -4.88
C SER A 247 32.30 7.09 -3.41
N GLN A 248 31.67 6.28 -2.54
CA GLN A 248 32.31 6.05 -1.24
C GLN A 248 33.63 5.29 -1.50
N LYS A 249 34.70 6.02 -1.81
CA LYS A 249 36.00 5.66 -1.22
C LYS A 249 35.72 5.66 0.28
N ARG A 250 35.64 4.48 0.90
CA ARG A 250 35.36 4.39 2.34
C ARG A 250 36.53 5.07 3.03
N LYS A 251 36.28 6.26 3.59
CA LYS A 251 37.30 7.03 4.28
C LYS A 251 38.00 6.13 5.30
N PHE A 252 39.31 6.19 5.34
CA PHE A 252 40.05 5.40 6.31
C PHE A 252 39.93 6.05 7.69
N THR A 253 39.76 5.21 8.72
CA THR A 253 39.54 5.67 10.10
C THR A 253 40.51 5.03 11.08
N ILE A 254 40.75 5.72 12.20
CA ILE A 254 41.43 5.18 13.38
C ILE A 254 40.35 4.94 14.43
N VAL A 255 40.21 3.70 14.91
CA VAL A 255 39.15 3.34 15.86
C VAL A 255 39.76 2.97 17.19
N GLY A 256 39.36 3.62 18.28
CA GLY A 256 39.66 3.21 19.64
C GLY A 256 38.53 2.38 20.23
N LEU A 257 38.87 1.26 20.87
CA LEU A 257 37.94 0.38 21.56
C LEU A 257 38.39 0.14 23.00
N ASP A 258 37.51 0.48 23.94
CA ASP A 258 37.59 0.09 25.35
C ASP A 258 36.76 -1.19 25.56
N PRO A 259 37.38 -2.33 25.94
CA PRO A 259 36.70 -3.62 26.05
C PRO A 259 36.18 -3.91 27.46
N GLY A 260 34.87 -4.17 27.59
CA GLY A 260 34.28 -4.62 28.85
C GLY A 260 32.85 -5.12 28.72
N THR A 261 32.10 -5.12 29.84
CA THR A 261 30.63 -5.30 29.80
C THR A 261 29.92 -4.10 29.18
N THR A 262 30.55 -2.93 29.26
CA THR A 262 30.31 -1.76 28.42
C THR A 262 31.49 -1.65 27.45
N VAL A 263 31.21 -1.46 26.17
CA VAL A 263 32.23 -1.23 25.14
C VAL A 263 32.21 0.24 24.78
N GLY A 264 33.33 0.93 24.96
CA GLY A 264 33.54 2.28 24.45
C GLY A 264 34.01 2.24 23.00
N ILE A 265 33.43 3.06 22.13
CA ILE A 265 33.78 3.16 20.70
C ILE A 265 34.09 4.62 20.38
N ALA A 266 35.32 4.89 19.92
CA ALA A 266 35.73 6.17 19.35
C ALA A 266 36.23 5.97 17.91
N ILE A 267 35.80 6.83 16.98
CA ILE A 267 36.18 6.76 15.56
C ILE A 267 36.72 8.13 15.13
N LEU A 268 37.98 8.16 14.70
CA LEU A 268 38.66 9.35 14.17
C LEU A 268 38.88 9.25 12.65
N SER A 269 38.93 10.39 11.97
CA SER A 269 39.49 10.50 10.62
C SER A 269 41.02 10.28 10.63
N LEU A 270 41.64 10.03 9.47
CA LEU A 270 43.11 10.05 9.35
C LEU A 270 43.73 11.45 9.57
N ASP A 271 42.90 12.49 9.61
CA ASP A 271 43.33 13.87 9.81
C ASP A 271 43.17 14.32 11.28
N GLY A 272 42.45 13.52 12.10
CA GLY A 272 42.34 13.66 13.56
C GLY A 272 40.97 14.08 14.07
N ASP A 273 40.00 14.27 13.18
CA ASP A 273 38.64 14.70 13.54
C ASP A 273 37.85 13.55 14.18
N LEU A 274 37.09 13.86 15.24
CA LEU A 274 36.19 12.90 15.86
C LEU A 274 34.92 12.73 15.03
N LEU A 275 34.74 11.55 14.44
CA LEU A 275 33.58 11.18 13.62
C LEU A 275 32.46 10.56 14.47
N TYR A 276 32.83 9.82 15.53
CA TYR A 276 31.88 9.14 16.40
C TYR A 276 32.49 8.87 17.78
N LEU A 277 31.70 9.05 18.83
CA LEU A 277 32.03 8.65 20.20
C LEU A 277 30.77 8.15 20.89
N LYS A 278 30.77 6.89 21.36
CA LYS A 278 29.68 6.35 22.18
C LYS A 278 30.06 5.07 22.92
N SER A 279 29.46 4.86 24.08
CA SER A 279 29.52 3.61 24.85
C SER A 279 28.23 2.79 24.78
N PHE A 280 28.36 1.46 24.77
CA PHE A 280 27.22 0.52 24.74
C PHE A 280 27.40 -0.64 25.71
N ARG A 281 26.37 -0.92 26.53
CA ARG A 281 26.37 -2.05 27.48
C ARG A 281 25.82 -3.31 26.84
N GLY A 282 26.60 -4.39 26.87
CA GLY A 282 26.19 -5.72 26.38
C GLY A 282 26.09 -5.85 24.84
N ILE A 283 26.71 -4.95 24.08
CA ILE A 283 26.69 -4.97 22.61
C ILE A 283 27.43 -6.19 22.04
N ALA A 284 26.91 -6.76 20.95
CA ALA A 284 27.55 -7.89 20.27
C ALA A 284 28.68 -7.43 19.33
N PRO A 285 29.80 -8.19 19.18
CA PRO A 285 30.93 -7.76 18.34
C PRO A 285 30.57 -7.51 16.86
N ASP A 286 29.55 -8.18 16.33
CA ASP A 286 29.08 -7.95 14.95
C ASP A 286 28.30 -6.64 14.80
N GLU A 287 27.65 -6.17 15.87
CA GLU A 287 27.04 -4.83 15.91
C GLU A 287 28.10 -3.73 15.99
N VAL A 288 29.17 -3.94 16.77
CA VAL A 288 30.34 -3.05 16.77
C VAL A 288 30.98 -2.97 15.37
N VAL A 289 31.09 -4.11 14.65
CA VAL A 289 31.54 -4.14 13.25
C VAL A 289 30.59 -3.36 12.33
N LYS A 290 29.27 -3.43 12.50
CA LYS A 290 28.31 -2.64 11.70
C LYS A 290 28.51 -1.14 11.93
N ILE A 291 28.55 -0.71 13.20
CA ILE A 291 28.76 0.70 13.57
C ILE A 291 30.07 1.22 12.95
N ILE A 292 31.20 0.52 13.14
CA ILE A 292 32.49 0.95 12.58
C ILE A 292 32.44 1.04 11.04
N ALA A 293 31.74 0.11 10.37
CA ALA A 293 31.62 0.07 8.92
C ALA A 293 30.73 1.18 8.32
N GLU A 294 29.86 1.82 9.12
CA GLU A 294 29.04 2.97 8.71
C GLU A 294 29.88 4.25 8.58
N TYR A 295 30.83 4.47 9.49
CA TYR A 295 31.66 5.69 9.52
C TYR A 295 32.93 5.59 8.65
N GLY A 296 33.36 4.39 8.23
CA GLY A 296 34.48 4.25 7.32
C GLY A 296 35.01 2.82 7.16
N LYS A 297 36.29 2.72 6.77
CA LYS A 297 37.06 1.47 6.85
C LYS A 297 38.21 1.68 7.83
N PRO A 298 38.26 0.98 8.97
CA PRO A 298 39.33 1.18 9.94
C PRO A 298 40.66 0.73 9.34
N ALA A 299 41.61 1.66 9.29
CA ALA A 299 43.01 1.38 8.97
C ALA A 299 43.74 0.82 10.20
N VAL A 300 43.42 1.37 11.37
CA VAL A 300 43.99 1.00 12.66
C VAL A 300 42.85 0.75 13.66
N ILE A 301 42.97 -0.30 14.46
CA ILE A 301 42.15 -0.47 15.68
C ILE A 301 43.10 -0.42 16.88
N ALA A 302 42.81 0.53 17.76
CA ALA A 302 43.53 0.81 18.99
C ALA A 302 42.78 0.27 20.21
N SER A 303 43.52 -0.25 21.19
CA SER A 303 43.01 -0.56 22.53
C SER A 303 44.04 -0.10 23.56
N ASP A 304 43.57 0.32 24.72
CA ASP A 304 44.39 0.69 25.87
C ASP A 304 45.06 -0.51 26.54
N VAL A 305 44.43 -1.69 26.51
CA VAL A 305 44.98 -2.93 27.08
C VAL A 305 45.99 -3.58 26.13
N THR A 306 47.13 -4.00 26.70
CA THR A 306 48.18 -4.79 26.02
C THR A 306 48.44 -6.08 26.83
N PRO A 307 48.37 -7.29 26.22
CA PRO A 307 47.99 -7.57 24.84
C PRO A 307 46.51 -7.28 24.56
N MET A 308 46.20 -6.94 23.30
CA MET A 308 44.85 -6.57 22.86
C MET A 308 43.82 -7.68 23.13
N PRO A 309 42.72 -7.40 23.86
CA PRO A 309 41.75 -8.43 24.23
C PRO A 309 41.06 -9.11 23.04
N GLY A 310 40.77 -10.41 23.16
CA GLY A 310 40.27 -11.24 22.05
C GLY A 310 38.92 -10.83 21.46
N SER A 311 38.13 -10.00 22.16
CA SER A 311 36.93 -9.34 21.60
C SER A 311 37.31 -8.27 20.57
N VAL A 312 38.23 -7.37 20.93
CA VAL A 312 38.82 -6.35 20.06
C VAL A 312 39.57 -7.01 18.90
N GLU A 313 40.32 -8.09 19.17
CA GLU A 313 41.10 -8.76 18.15
C GLU A 313 40.22 -9.41 17.06
N LYS A 314 39.05 -9.95 17.42
CA LYS A 314 38.04 -10.43 16.46
C LYS A 314 37.54 -9.30 15.57
N ILE A 315 37.21 -8.14 16.14
CA ILE A 315 36.77 -6.95 15.39
C ILE A 315 37.88 -6.48 14.43
N ARG A 316 39.13 -6.40 14.90
CA ARG A 316 40.31 -6.07 14.07
C ARG A 316 40.49 -7.03 12.90
N ARG A 317 40.41 -8.34 13.14
CA ARG A 317 40.51 -9.38 12.10
C ARG A 317 39.41 -9.24 11.05
N SER A 318 38.17 -8.89 11.44
CA SER A 318 37.05 -8.67 10.51
C SER A 318 37.30 -7.56 9.48
N PHE A 319 38.15 -6.57 9.79
CA PHE A 319 38.47 -5.46 8.88
C PHE A 319 39.84 -5.57 8.18
N ASN A 320 40.69 -6.51 8.62
CA ASN A 320 42.12 -6.53 8.30
C ASN A 320 42.82 -5.18 8.59
N ALA A 321 42.53 -4.64 9.79
CA ALA A 321 43.12 -3.41 10.31
C ALA A 321 44.41 -3.69 11.08
N VAL A 322 45.31 -2.70 11.15
CA VAL A 322 46.54 -2.80 11.93
C VAL A 322 46.21 -2.68 13.44
N PRO A 323 46.74 -3.56 14.32
CA PRO A 323 46.58 -3.38 15.75
C PRO A 323 47.46 -2.22 16.22
N ALA A 324 46.91 -1.36 17.08
CA ALA A 324 47.67 -0.43 17.88
C ALA A 324 47.34 -0.62 19.36
N SER A 325 48.34 -0.46 20.21
CA SER A 325 48.17 -0.24 21.64
C SER A 325 49.12 0.87 22.03
N PRO A 326 48.66 1.95 22.67
CA PRO A 326 49.56 2.96 23.22
C PRO A 326 50.37 2.31 24.35
N GLY A 327 51.62 1.92 24.07
CA GLY A 327 52.53 1.28 25.04
C GLY A 327 53.07 2.22 26.13
N ILE A 328 52.26 3.21 26.52
CA ILE A 328 52.56 4.23 27.52
C ILE A 328 51.38 4.22 28.50
N GLU A 329 51.63 3.95 29.78
CA GLU A 329 50.63 4.11 30.82
C GLU A 329 50.33 5.60 30.99
N VAL A 330 49.20 6.05 30.43
CA VAL A 330 48.77 7.45 30.48
C VAL A 330 48.03 7.72 31.78
N SER A 331 48.50 8.72 32.53
CA SER A 331 47.92 9.10 33.82
C SER A 331 46.46 9.55 33.67
N ALA A 332 45.65 9.36 34.72
CA ALA A 332 44.23 9.74 34.69
C ALA A 332 44.02 11.23 34.35
N GLU A 333 44.92 12.11 34.81
CA GLU A 333 44.92 13.54 34.51
C GLU A 333 45.17 13.81 33.02
N GLU A 334 46.13 13.12 32.40
CA GLU A 334 46.42 13.27 30.97
C GLU A 334 45.28 12.72 30.10
N LYS A 335 44.64 11.61 30.50
CA LYS A 335 43.41 11.11 29.84
C LYS A 335 42.28 12.15 29.88
N ILE A 336 42.07 12.79 31.02
CA ILE A 336 41.06 13.85 31.19
C ILE A 336 41.40 15.06 30.31
N ALA A 337 42.66 15.50 30.30
CA ALA A 337 43.11 16.62 29.49
C ALA A 337 42.92 16.37 27.98
N LEU A 338 43.17 15.14 27.51
CA LEU A 338 42.94 14.72 26.13
C LEU A 338 41.45 14.69 25.76
N GLY A 339 40.61 14.09 26.60
CA GLY A 339 39.18 13.94 26.33
C GLY A 339 38.39 15.26 26.41
N LYS A 340 38.84 16.21 27.25
CA LYS A 340 38.13 17.48 27.51
C LYS A 340 37.90 18.34 26.26
N THR A 341 38.76 18.24 25.25
CA THR A 341 38.63 19.00 23.99
C THR A 341 37.48 18.52 23.11
N PHE A 342 37.10 17.24 23.21
CA PHE A 342 36.09 16.61 22.36
C PHE A 342 34.75 16.37 23.06
N GLY A 343 34.76 16.28 24.39
CA GLY A 343 33.59 15.96 25.20
C GLY A 343 33.31 14.45 25.22
N TYR A 344 33.15 13.89 26.41
CA TYR A 344 32.81 12.48 26.64
C TYR A 344 31.78 12.39 27.78
N SER A 345 30.90 11.39 27.74
CA SER A 345 29.84 11.23 28.76
C SER A 345 30.17 10.20 29.83
N ASN A 346 31.14 9.32 29.56
CA ASN A 346 31.48 8.16 30.39
C ASN A 346 33.00 7.93 30.42
N ASP A 347 33.51 7.27 31.47
CA ASP A 347 34.90 6.81 31.53
C ASP A 347 35.26 5.90 30.33
N HIS A 348 34.38 4.96 29.97
CA HIS A 348 34.54 4.09 28.80
C HIS A 348 34.69 4.86 27.47
N GLU A 349 34.02 6.01 27.34
CA GLU A 349 34.15 6.87 26.17
C GLU A 349 35.48 7.62 26.19
N ARG A 350 35.88 8.15 27.35
CA ARG A 350 37.21 8.76 27.56
C ARG A 350 38.34 7.80 27.22
N ASP A 351 38.27 6.56 27.69
CA ASP A 351 39.34 5.58 27.52
C ASP A 351 39.44 5.09 26.07
N ALA A 352 38.31 4.80 25.40
CA ALA A 352 38.28 4.52 23.96
C ALA A 352 38.79 5.71 23.11
N LEU A 353 38.37 6.94 23.43
CA LEU A 353 38.84 8.16 22.76
C LEU A 353 40.33 8.38 22.96
N THR A 354 40.84 8.13 24.17
CA THR A 354 42.26 8.26 24.49
C THR A 354 43.10 7.28 23.67
N ALA A 355 42.68 6.01 23.57
CA ALA A 355 43.35 5.01 22.73
C ALA A 355 43.41 5.44 21.26
N ALA A 356 42.34 6.03 20.72
CA ALA A 356 42.30 6.56 19.36
C ALA A 356 43.22 7.80 19.18
N LEU A 357 43.18 8.77 20.10
CA LEU A 357 43.95 10.02 20.01
C LEU A 357 45.46 9.80 20.16
N LEU A 358 45.89 8.92 21.07
CA LEU A 358 47.30 8.54 21.22
C LEU A 358 47.83 7.84 19.96
N THR A 359 47.00 6.98 19.36
CA THR A 359 47.31 6.32 18.09
C THR A 359 47.41 7.34 16.94
N TYR A 360 46.51 8.32 16.86
CA TYR A 360 46.64 9.41 15.90
C TYR A 360 47.91 10.24 16.12
N ARG A 361 48.27 10.55 17.38
CA ARG A 361 49.50 11.29 17.72
C ARG A 361 50.78 10.60 17.24
N SER A 362 50.89 9.27 17.35
CA SER A 362 52.08 8.55 16.87
C SER A 362 52.21 8.61 15.34
N TYR A 363 51.10 8.54 14.60
CA TYR A 363 51.11 8.67 13.14
C TYR A 363 51.17 10.11 12.62
N LYS A 364 50.80 11.13 13.41
CA LYS A 364 50.75 12.55 12.98
C LYS A 364 52.04 13.02 12.29
N ASN A 365 53.19 12.74 12.89
CA ASN A 365 54.51 13.11 12.34
C ASN A 365 54.81 12.42 10.99
N ILE A 366 54.24 11.24 10.75
CA ILE A 366 54.37 10.49 9.50
C ILE A 366 53.40 11.06 8.45
N PHE A 367 52.15 11.34 8.82
CA PHE A 367 51.15 11.93 7.93
C PHE A 367 51.59 13.31 7.42
N THR A 368 52.11 14.20 8.27
CA THR A 368 52.64 15.50 7.83
C THR A 368 53.87 15.37 6.91
N ARG A 369 54.66 14.29 7.01
CA ARG A 369 55.74 13.99 6.05
C ARG A 369 55.20 13.49 4.71
N ILE A 370 54.11 12.70 4.72
CA ILE A 370 53.42 12.25 3.50
C ILE A 370 52.83 13.45 2.78
N GLU A 371 52.09 14.32 3.47
CA GLU A 371 51.48 15.54 2.91
C GLU A 371 52.51 16.47 2.25
N LYS A 372 53.74 16.55 2.78
CA LYS A 372 54.84 17.33 2.18
C LYS A 372 55.58 16.63 1.02
N LYS A 373 55.56 15.29 0.96
CA LYS A 373 56.22 14.50 -0.11
C LYS A 373 55.28 14.06 -1.23
N ALA A 374 53.96 14.15 -1.02
CA ALA A 374 52.97 13.67 -1.98
C ALA A 374 52.80 14.63 -3.17
N PRO A 375 52.70 14.13 -4.41
CA PRO A 375 52.32 14.94 -5.57
C PRO A 375 50.85 15.38 -5.51
N GLU A 376 50.55 16.60 -5.96
CA GLU A 376 49.22 17.24 -5.86
C GLU A 376 48.05 16.40 -6.41
N ASN A 377 48.29 15.51 -7.39
CA ASN A 377 47.28 14.63 -7.99
C ASN A 377 47.25 13.19 -7.40
N SER A 378 47.78 12.95 -6.20
CA SER A 378 47.84 11.61 -5.59
C SER A 378 46.82 11.42 -4.46
N ASP A 379 46.29 10.19 -4.32
CA ASP A 379 45.35 9.86 -3.24
C ASP A 379 46.06 9.74 -1.88
N LEU A 380 46.07 10.84 -1.13
CA LEU A 380 46.71 10.96 0.18
C LEU A 380 46.20 9.92 1.18
N GLU A 381 44.89 9.61 1.19
CA GLU A 381 44.29 8.63 2.09
C GLU A 381 44.82 7.21 1.81
N LEU A 382 44.96 6.83 0.54
CA LEU A 382 45.59 5.55 0.17
C LEU A 382 47.07 5.49 0.53
N ILE A 383 47.84 6.57 0.34
CA ILE A 383 49.26 6.61 0.73
C ILE A 383 49.38 6.46 2.26
N LYS A 384 48.58 7.20 3.04
CA LYS A 384 48.52 7.06 4.51
C LYS A 384 48.21 5.61 4.91
N LEU A 385 47.26 4.92 4.26
CA LEU A 385 46.96 3.49 4.53
C LEU A 385 48.16 2.55 4.27
N HIS A 386 48.86 2.70 3.14
CA HIS A 386 50.00 1.83 2.81
C HIS A 386 51.13 1.99 3.84
N VAL A 387 51.39 3.22 4.29
CA VAL A 387 52.41 3.48 5.33
C VAL A 387 51.98 2.94 6.71
N ILE A 388 50.69 3.05 7.07
CA ILE A 388 50.14 2.42 8.29
C ILE A 388 50.39 0.90 8.30
N ARG A 389 50.37 0.24 7.13
CA ARG A 389 50.63 -1.19 6.96
C ARG A 389 52.11 -1.58 6.98
N GLY A 390 53.02 -0.63 7.24
CA GLY A 390 54.46 -0.86 7.33
C GLY A 390 55.24 -0.68 6.03
N GLU A 391 54.63 -0.12 4.98
CA GLU A 391 55.33 0.19 3.74
C GLU A 391 56.11 1.52 3.84
N SER A 392 57.23 1.63 3.12
CA SER A 392 57.98 2.89 3.04
C SER A 392 57.18 3.95 2.28
N ILE A 393 57.35 5.23 2.64
CA ILE A 393 56.64 6.36 2.01
C ILE A 393 56.85 6.37 0.49
N GLU A 394 58.06 6.08 0.04
CA GLU A 394 58.41 6.03 -1.39
C GLU A 394 57.74 4.85 -2.12
N SER A 395 57.75 3.65 -1.53
CA SER A 395 57.04 2.48 -2.11
C SER A 395 55.52 2.68 -2.12
N ALA A 396 54.96 3.34 -1.11
CA ALA A 396 53.54 3.69 -1.05
C ALA A 396 53.15 4.70 -2.15
N ILE A 397 53.97 5.73 -2.39
CA ILE A 397 53.76 6.70 -3.48
C ILE A 397 53.88 5.99 -4.85
N GLU A 398 54.88 5.13 -5.04
CA GLU A 398 55.03 4.35 -6.27
C GLU A 398 53.86 3.41 -6.50
N LYS A 399 53.35 2.70 -5.48
CA LYS A 399 52.16 1.84 -5.63
C LYS A 399 50.90 2.62 -5.93
N VAL A 400 50.68 3.80 -5.32
CA VAL A 400 49.50 4.62 -5.64
C VAL A 400 49.61 5.21 -7.04
N ARG A 401 50.81 5.64 -7.48
CA ARG A 401 51.08 6.03 -8.88
C ARG A 401 50.88 4.86 -9.86
N ALA A 402 51.45 3.69 -9.57
CA ALA A 402 51.35 2.50 -10.39
C ALA A 402 49.91 1.95 -10.42
N ALA A 403 49.14 2.04 -9.34
CA ALA A 403 47.71 1.70 -9.34
C ALA A 403 46.85 2.71 -10.12
N SER A 404 47.30 3.98 -10.16
CA SER A 404 46.67 5.01 -10.99
C SER A 404 46.98 4.79 -12.48
N GLN A 405 48.21 4.39 -12.82
CA GLN A 405 48.64 4.08 -14.20
C GLN A 405 48.15 2.70 -14.68
N ALA A 406 48.07 1.70 -13.80
CA ALA A 406 47.55 0.35 -14.11
C ALA A 406 46.03 0.33 -14.31
N ARG A 407 45.32 1.43 -14.00
CA ARG A 407 43.94 1.62 -14.47
C ARG A 407 43.82 1.81 -15.98
N GLU A 408 44.93 2.08 -16.69
CA GLU A 408 44.94 2.25 -18.15
C GLU A 408 45.47 1.05 -18.95
N LYS A 409 46.03 0.00 -18.31
CA LYS A 409 46.48 -1.22 -19.02
C LYS A 409 46.18 -2.52 -18.26
N PRO A 410 45.59 -3.54 -18.92
CA PRO A 410 45.33 -4.84 -18.29
C PRO A 410 46.63 -5.66 -18.18
N ALA A 411 46.98 -6.08 -16.97
CA ALA A 411 48.14 -6.95 -16.71
C ALA A 411 47.70 -8.42 -16.60
N GLY A 412 48.36 -9.29 -17.38
CA GLY A 412 48.22 -10.74 -17.32
C GLY A 412 49.05 -11.39 -16.21
N ALA A 413 48.80 -12.68 -15.98
CA ALA A 413 49.36 -13.47 -14.88
C ALA A 413 50.89 -13.63 -14.88
N ARG A 414 51.47 -13.81 -13.70
CA ARG A 414 52.77 -14.50 -13.51
C ARG A 414 52.71 -15.45 -12.31
N ALA A 415 53.39 -16.58 -12.45
CA ALA A 415 53.46 -17.68 -11.49
C ALA A 415 54.61 -17.51 -10.47
N ALA A 416 54.62 -18.35 -9.43
CA ALA A 416 55.70 -18.45 -8.45
C ALA A 416 56.47 -19.79 -8.62
N PRO A 417 57.80 -19.81 -8.47
CA PRO A 417 58.62 -21.03 -8.41
C PRO A 417 58.97 -21.44 -6.96
N GLU A 418 59.73 -22.52 -6.82
CA GLU A 418 59.82 -23.39 -5.63
C GLU A 418 61.05 -23.17 -4.70
N LYS A 419 61.13 -24.04 -3.68
CA LYS A 419 62.19 -24.37 -2.69
C LYS A 419 63.57 -24.72 -3.35
N PRO A 420 64.75 -24.79 -2.67
CA PRO A 420 65.10 -25.59 -1.45
C PRO A 420 65.90 -24.78 -0.39
N GLU A 421 66.66 -25.28 0.61
CA GLU A 421 67.18 -26.64 0.95
C GLU A 421 67.42 -26.83 2.48
N GLU A 422 68.31 -27.75 2.90
CA GLU A 422 68.55 -28.25 4.27
C GLU A 422 69.96 -27.95 4.83
N LYS A 423 70.14 -28.06 6.17
CA LYS A 423 71.25 -28.80 6.84
C LYS A 423 71.20 -28.74 8.39
N ALA A 424 71.72 -29.80 9.02
CA ALA A 424 72.04 -30.05 10.46
C ALA A 424 71.10 -31.04 11.19
N VAL A 425 71.45 -32.33 11.18
CA VAL A 425 70.55 -33.43 11.59
C VAL A 425 70.63 -33.81 13.08
N ASP A 426 71.82 -33.81 13.70
CA ASP A 426 71.98 -34.50 15.01
C ASP A 426 71.54 -33.70 16.25
N GLU A 427 71.63 -32.35 16.26
CA GLU A 427 70.89 -31.57 17.27
C GLU A 427 69.37 -31.54 16.99
N SER A 428 68.97 -31.74 15.73
CA SER A 428 67.56 -31.59 15.36
C SER A 428 66.69 -32.70 15.95
N PHE A 429 67.21 -33.93 16.09
CA PHE A 429 66.41 -35.05 16.61
C PHE A 429 66.01 -34.85 18.08
N GLN A 430 66.88 -34.29 18.92
CA GLN A 430 66.55 -34.02 20.32
C GLN A 430 65.56 -32.86 20.44
N ARG A 431 65.82 -31.71 19.78
CA ARG A 431 64.88 -30.58 19.73
C ARG A 431 63.54 -30.97 19.11
N MET A 432 63.53 -31.84 18.10
CA MET A 432 62.31 -32.36 17.48
C MET A 432 61.54 -33.26 18.44
N ARG A 433 62.21 -34.06 19.28
CA ARG A 433 61.55 -34.91 20.29
C ARG A 433 60.88 -34.06 21.37
N GLU A 434 61.56 -33.04 21.89
CA GLU A 434 60.99 -32.05 22.81
C GLU A 434 59.84 -31.25 22.17
N THR A 435 60.01 -30.85 20.90
CA THR A 435 58.97 -30.16 20.13
C THR A 435 57.73 -31.05 19.94
N VAL A 436 57.91 -32.34 19.64
CA VAL A 436 56.81 -33.32 19.50
C VAL A 436 56.12 -33.58 20.84
N GLN A 437 56.86 -33.65 21.96
CA GLN A 437 56.24 -33.76 23.29
C GLN A 437 55.42 -32.52 23.64
N ARG A 438 55.99 -31.32 23.50
CA ARG A 438 55.29 -30.05 23.72
C ARG A 438 54.11 -29.85 22.78
N GLN A 439 54.21 -30.30 21.52
CA GLN A 439 53.08 -30.32 20.58
C GLN A 439 52.01 -31.34 21.01
N GLY A 440 52.40 -32.50 21.56
CA GLY A 440 51.48 -33.48 22.15
C GLY A 440 50.69 -32.90 23.32
N GLU A 441 51.36 -32.25 24.27
CA GLU A 441 50.73 -31.53 25.38
C GLU A 441 49.81 -30.41 24.88
N GLN A 442 50.22 -29.65 23.86
CA GLN A 442 49.36 -28.64 23.24
C GLN A 442 48.14 -29.26 22.56
N ILE A 443 48.29 -30.39 21.86
CA ILE A 443 47.18 -31.13 21.24
C ILE A 443 46.21 -31.63 22.32
N GLN A 444 46.70 -32.16 23.44
CA GLN A 444 45.85 -32.63 24.53
C GLN A 444 45.08 -31.46 25.17
N ASN A 445 45.76 -30.36 25.53
CA ASN A 445 45.09 -29.16 26.05
C ASN A 445 44.06 -28.58 25.06
N LEU A 446 44.35 -28.61 23.75
CA LEU A 446 43.40 -28.19 22.71
C LEU A 446 42.21 -29.15 22.59
N GLN A 447 42.40 -30.46 22.78
CA GLN A 447 41.33 -31.46 22.79
C GLN A 447 40.40 -31.27 24.00
N GLU A 448 40.98 -31.08 25.19
CA GLU A 448 40.22 -30.78 26.42
C GLU A 448 39.42 -29.47 26.28
N TYR A 449 40.04 -28.40 25.76
CA TYR A 449 39.35 -27.14 25.49
C TYR A 449 38.26 -27.26 24.41
N VAL A 450 38.46 -28.10 23.39
CA VAL A 450 37.42 -28.39 22.38
C VAL A 450 36.23 -29.12 23.00
N GLU A 451 36.44 -30.05 23.94
CA GLU A 451 35.33 -30.69 24.65
C GLU A 451 34.62 -29.75 25.63
N GLU A 452 35.34 -28.88 26.34
CA GLU A 452 34.73 -27.83 27.17
C GLU A 452 33.84 -26.90 26.30
N LEU A 453 34.35 -26.46 25.14
CA LEU A 453 33.58 -25.66 24.19
C LEU A 453 32.35 -26.40 23.63
N LYS A 454 32.45 -27.70 23.34
CA LYS A 454 31.30 -28.53 22.91
C LYS A 454 30.25 -28.63 24.01
N GLN A 455 30.64 -28.86 25.26
CA GLN A 455 29.72 -28.89 26.40
C GLN A 455 29.05 -27.53 26.61
N ALA A 456 29.80 -26.44 26.53
CA ALA A 456 29.27 -25.08 26.64
C ALA A 456 28.30 -24.73 25.50
N MET A 457 28.56 -25.20 24.27
CA MET A 457 27.64 -25.08 23.13
C MET A 457 26.35 -25.86 23.38
N ALA A 458 26.43 -27.14 23.76
CA ALA A 458 25.25 -27.96 24.06
C ALA A 458 24.38 -27.36 25.19
N ALA A 459 25.01 -26.80 26.23
CA ALA A 459 24.30 -26.09 27.29
C ALA A 459 23.60 -24.81 26.80
N LYS A 460 24.22 -24.06 25.88
CA LYS A 460 23.62 -22.87 25.24
C LYS A 460 22.47 -23.25 24.33
N ASP A 461 22.61 -24.27 23.49
CA ASP A 461 21.56 -24.75 22.60
C ASP A 461 20.35 -25.27 23.37
N GLY A 462 20.58 -25.98 24.49
CA GLY A 462 19.52 -26.36 25.42
C GLY A 462 18.80 -25.15 26.06
N LYS A 463 19.53 -24.06 26.32
CA LYS A 463 18.95 -22.80 26.84
C LYS A 463 18.17 -22.04 25.77
N ILE A 464 18.66 -22.00 24.53
CA ILE A 464 17.98 -21.44 23.36
C ILE A 464 16.66 -22.19 23.13
N SER A 465 16.69 -23.52 23.07
CA SER A 465 15.49 -24.36 22.90
C SER A 465 14.42 -24.11 23.98
N LYS A 466 14.83 -23.98 25.25
CA LYS A 466 13.92 -23.59 26.36
C LYS A 466 13.33 -22.19 26.18
N LEU A 467 14.12 -21.21 25.75
CA LEU A 467 13.66 -19.85 25.48
C LEU A 467 12.71 -19.78 24.27
N GLU A 468 13.03 -20.48 23.19
CA GLU A 468 12.15 -20.60 22.02
C GLU A 468 10.80 -21.24 22.36
N SER A 469 10.81 -22.29 23.19
CA SER A 469 9.59 -22.95 23.65
C SER A 469 8.71 -21.99 24.46
N ARG A 470 9.29 -21.24 25.40
CA ARG A 470 8.58 -20.18 26.14
C ARG A 470 8.05 -19.09 25.21
N LEU A 471 8.83 -18.66 24.22
CA LEU A 471 8.45 -17.62 23.26
C LEU A 471 7.33 -18.09 22.31
N LYS A 472 7.31 -19.38 21.94
CA LYS A 472 6.18 -20.03 21.24
C LYS A 472 4.93 -20.07 22.13
N GLY A 473 5.08 -20.33 23.43
CA GLY A 473 4.01 -20.24 24.43
C GLY A 473 3.37 -18.86 24.48
N PHE A 474 4.15 -17.82 24.79
CA PHE A 474 3.68 -16.43 24.83
C PHE A 474 3.03 -15.98 23.52
N LYS A 475 3.60 -16.35 22.36
CA LYS A 475 2.97 -16.08 21.06
C LYS A 475 1.60 -16.75 20.95
N LYS A 476 1.47 -18.04 21.29
CA LYS A 476 0.21 -18.77 21.21
C LYS A 476 -0.87 -18.16 22.12
N GLU A 477 -0.48 -17.70 23.30
CA GLU A 477 -1.36 -17.04 24.26
C GLU A 477 -1.83 -15.67 23.74
N ALA A 478 -0.92 -14.79 23.33
CA ALA A 478 -1.25 -13.49 22.73
C ALA A 478 -2.13 -13.62 21.46
N TYR A 479 -1.85 -14.60 20.59
CA TYR A 479 -2.71 -14.89 19.43
C TYR A 479 -4.10 -15.39 19.82
N SER A 480 -4.23 -16.18 20.89
CA SER A 480 -5.51 -16.62 21.43
C SER A 480 -6.32 -15.43 21.98
N GLU A 481 -5.66 -14.54 22.69
CA GLU A 481 -6.27 -13.36 23.31
C GLU A 481 -6.72 -12.32 22.27
N ILE A 482 -5.90 -12.03 21.27
CA ILE A 482 -6.26 -11.19 20.10
C ILE A 482 -7.42 -11.82 19.30
N ARG A 483 -7.49 -13.15 19.21
CA ARG A 483 -8.60 -13.83 18.54
C ARG A 483 -9.90 -13.69 19.35
N LYS A 484 -9.84 -13.88 20.67
CA LYS A 484 -10.98 -13.69 21.57
C LYS A 484 -11.49 -12.24 21.54
N SER A 485 -10.62 -11.24 21.62
CA SER A 485 -11.02 -9.84 21.62
C SER A 485 -11.67 -9.42 20.29
N LYS A 486 -11.14 -9.87 19.14
CA LYS A 486 -11.79 -9.68 17.83
C LYS A 486 -13.14 -10.38 17.74
N GLU A 487 -13.27 -11.59 18.27
CA GLU A 487 -14.53 -12.33 18.26
C GLU A 487 -15.59 -11.64 19.14
N VAL A 488 -15.21 -11.13 20.32
CA VAL A 488 -16.07 -10.30 21.18
C VAL A 488 -16.49 -9.03 20.45
N GLN A 489 -15.56 -8.27 19.86
CA GLN A 489 -15.88 -7.04 19.11
C GLN A 489 -16.86 -7.29 17.94
N ILE A 490 -16.70 -8.39 17.20
CA ILE A 490 -17.64 -8.78 16.13
C ILE A 490 -19.01 -9.13 16.72
N ARG A 491 -19.07 -9.90 17.81
CA ARG A 491 -20.32 -10.23 18.50
C ARG A 491 -21.02 -8.97 19.02
N ASP A 492 -20.31 -8.04 19.65
CA ASP A 492 -20.87 -6.80 20.20
C ASP A 492 -21.44 -5.88 19.12
N SER A 493 -20.71 -5.68 18.01
CA SER A 493 -21.23 -4.92 16.85
C SER A 493 -22.47 -5.55 16.21
N THR A 494 -22.54 -6.89 16.22
CA THR A 494 -23.71 -7.65 15.75
C THR A 494 -24.88 -7.51 16.73
N ILE A 495 -24.64 -7.58 18.04
CA ILE A 495 -25.64 -7.35 19.09
C ILE A 495 -26.20 -5.93 19.01
N GLU A 496 -25.36 -4.92 18.78
CA GLU A 496 -25.81 -3.52 18.63
C GLU A 496 -26.69 -3.36 17.38
N SER A 497 -26.30 -3.97 16.27
CA SER A 497 -27.06 -3.97 15.02
C SER A 497 -28.42 -4.65 15.19
N LEU A 498 -28.45 -5.83 15.82
CA LEU A 498 -29.68 -6.57 16.13
C LEU A 498 -30.58 -5.80 17.12
N LYS A 499 -30.01 -5.12 18.13
CA LYS A 499 -30.77 -4.25 19.04
C LYS A 499 -31.43 -3.07 18.30
N LYS A 500 -30.73 -2.44 17.35
CA LYS A 500 -31.29 -1.38 16.50
C LYS A 500 -32.42 -1.91 15.61
N GLU A 501 -32.23 -3.06 14.98
CA GLU A 501 -33.26 -3.70 14.15
C GLU A 501 -34.50 -4.11 14.99
N LEU A 502 -34.30 -4.69 16.17
CA LEU A 502 -35.37 -5.05 17.10
C LEU A 502 -36.15 -3.82 17.57
N SER A 503 -35.46 -2.71 17.87
CA SER A 503 -36.09 -1.44 18.23
C SER A 503 -36.98 -0.91 17.10
N ASN A 504 -36.49 -0.94 15.86
CA ASN A 504 -37.25 -0.51 14.69
C ASN A 504 -38.47 -1.42 14.42
N LYS A 505 -38.30 -2.75 14.50
CA LYS A 505 -39.41 -3.71 14.38
C LYS A 505 -40.45 -3.55 15.50
N ASN A 506 -40.03 -3.23 16.72
CA ASN A 506 -40.95 -2.96 17.83
C ASN A 506 -41.73 -1.65 17.62
N LYS A 507 -41.12 -0.61 17.02
CA LYS A 507 -41.83 0.62 16.63
C LYS A 507 -42.89 0.33 15.57
N THR A 508 -42.55 -0.36 14.48
CA THR A 508 -43.52 -0.68 13.42
C THR A 508 -44.63 -1.62 13.92
N VAL A 509 -44.33 -2.62 14.75
CA VAL A 509 -45.35 -3.46 15.40
C VAL A 509 -46.28 -2.63 16.30
N LYS A 510 -45.77 -1.65 17.06
CA LYS A 510 -46.59 -0.76 17.90
C LYS A 510 -47.52 0.13 17.05
N GLU A 511 -47.03 0.61 15.91
CA GLU A 511 -47.81 1.41 14.96
C GLU A 511 -48.90 0.57 14.26
N LEU A 512 -48.56 -0.60 13.73
CA LEU A 512 -49.51 -1.54 13.14
C LEU A 512 -50.59 -1.98 14.13
N ARG A 513 -50.23 -2.22 15.41
CA ARG A 513 -51.22 -2.49 16.48
C ARG A 513 -52.15 -1.30 16.73
N ARG A 514 -51.65 -0.06 16.72
CA ARG A 514 -52.49 1.15 16.84
C ARG A 514 -53.47 1.26 15.67
N ARG A 515 -53.00 1.08 14.42
CA ARG A 515 -53.83 1.10 13.20
C ARG A 515 -54.89 -0.01 13.21
N SER A 516 -54.51 -1.24 13.58
CA SER A 516 -55.45 -2.36 13.72
C SER A 516 -56.53 -2.09 14.78
N ASN A 517 -56.16 -1.49 15.92
CA ASN A 517 -57.12 -1.12 16.96
C ASN A 517 -58.06 0.02 16.54
N LYS A 518 -57.60 1.01 15.77
CA LYS A 518 -58.47 2.04 15.15
C LYS A 518 -59.51 1.37 14.23
N LEU A 519 -59.07 0.52 13.30
CA LEU A 519 -59.96 -0.19 12.36
C LEU A 519 -60.98 -1.10 13.09
N ARG A 520 -60.56 -1.82 14.13
CA ARG A 520 -61.46 -2.65 14.96
C ARG A 520 -62.51 -1.85 15.74
N LYS A 521 -62.26 -0.57 16.06
CA LYS A 521 -63.30 0.29 16.66
C LYS A 521 -64.34 0.70 15.61
N ILE A 522 -63.90 1.11 14.42
CA ILE A 522 -64.78 1.52 13.31
C ILE A 522 -65.73 0.36 12.94
N GLN A 523 -65.20 -0.84 12.72
CA GLN A 523 -66.00 -2.02 12.39
C GLN A 523 -67.05 -2.37 13.47
N LYS A 524 -66.78 -2.08 14.74
CA LYS A 524 -67.75 -2.31 15.83
C LYS A 524 -68.90 -1.31 15.82
N MET A 525 -68.68 -0.07 15.39
CA MET A 525 -69.73 0.95 15.28
C MET A 525 -70.60 0.69 14.03
N GLU A 526 -69.98 0.28 12.92
CA GLU A 526 -70.68 -0.18 11.71
C GLU A 526 -71.64 -1.35 12.01
N ILE A 527 -71.19 -2.38 12.72
CA ILE A 527 -72.03 -3.55 13.12
C ILE A 527 -73.19 -3.14 14.04
N ARG A 528 -73.08 -2.03 14.78
CA ARG A 528 -74.14 -1.53 15.66
C ARG A 528 -75.16 -0.63 14.96
N GLY A 529 -74.90 -0.23 13.71
CA GLY A 529 -75.77 0.68 12.95
C GLY A 529 -75.70 2.14 13.40
N GLU A 530 -74.75 2.50 14.26
CA GLU A 530 -74.59 3.86 14.83
C GLU A 530 -74.12 4.89 13.78
N GLY A 531 -73.64 4.46 12.60
CA GLY A 531 -73.27 5.34 11.49
C GLY A 531 -72.72 4.57 10.28
N THR A 532 -72.83 5.15 9.08
CA THR A 532 -72.21 4.57 7.87
C THR A 532 -70.78 5.10 7.74
N PRO A 533 -69.75 4.24 7.66
CA PRO A 533 -68.36 4.70 7.55
C PRO A 533 -68.09 5.31 6.16
N VAL A 534 -67.60 6.54 6.16
CA VAL A 534 -67.23 7.31 4.97
C VAL A 534 -65.71 7.49 4.93
N LYS A 535 -65.10 7.13 3.80
CA LYS A 535 -63.65 7.23 3.58
C LYS A 535 -63.29 8.62 3.10
N VAL A 536 -62.46 9.32 3.87
CA VAL A 536 -62.01 10.67 3.53
C VAL A 536 -60.85 10.58 2.53
N ILE A 537 -60.91 11.39 1.48
CA ILE A 537 -59.82 11.60 0.52
C ILE A 537 -59.53 13.11 0.49
N ALA A 538 -58.32 13.47 0.92
CA ALA A 538 -57.93 14.87 1.15
C ALA A 538 -57.94 15.76 -0.11
N ALA A 539 -57.77 15.15 -1.29
CA ALA A 539 -57.88 15.83 -2.58
C ALA A 539 -58.36 14.87 -3.68
N PHE A 540 -59.12 15.37 -4.65
CA PHE A 540 -59.60 14.57 -5.78
C PHE A 540 -58.50 14.38 -6.85
N THR A 541 -57.40 13.74 -6.46
CA THR A 541 -56.23 13.42 -7.32
C THR A 541 -56.00 11.91 -7.35
N LYS A 542 -55.23 11.42 -8.35
CA LYS A 542 -54.93 9.99 -8.47
C LYS A 542 -54.07 9.50 -7.30
N GLU A 543 -53.15 10.35 -6.86
CA GLU A 543 -52.19 10.12 -5.80
C GLU A 543 -52.91 9.97 -4.45
N SER A 544 -53.81 10.89 -4.10
CA SER A 544 -54.58 10.80 -2.85
C SER A 544 -55.56 9.62 -2.83
N ILE A 545 -56.16 9.27 -3.97
CA ILE A 545 -57.01 8.06 -4.05
C ILE A 545 -56.15 6.79 -3.88
N ALA A 546 -54.97 6.73 -4.49
CA ALA A 546 -54.05 5.60 -4.31
C ALA A 546 -53.56 5.48 -2.86
N GLU A 547 -53.22 6.60 -2.21
CA GLU A 547 -52.83 6.64 -0.81
C GLU A 547 -53.94 6.16 0.13
N THR A 548 -55.19 6.61 -0.06
CA THR A 548 -56.35 6.11 0.70
C THR A 548 -56.60 4.62 0.43
N LYS A 549 -56.42 4.15 -0.81
CA LYS A 549 -56.52 2.73 -1.18
C LYS A 549 -55.47 1.86 -0.49
N GLU A 550 -54.23 2.34 -0.33
CA GLU A 550 -53.17 1.63 0.40
C GLU A 550 -53.36 1.70 1.93
N LYS A 551 -53.81 2.84 2.46
CA LYS A 551 -54.05 3.01 3.90
C LYS A 551 -55.24 2.22 4.41
N TYR A 552 -56.36 2.23 3.68
CA TYR A 552 -57.66 1.77 4.20
C TYR A 552 -58.41 0.80 3.27
N GLY A 553 -57.91 0.58 2.06
CA GLY A 553 -58.62 -0.15 1.01
C GLY A 553 -59.78 0.65 0.43
N LEU A 554 -60.12 0.36 -0.82
CA LEU A 554 -61.36 0.79 -1.46
C LEU A 554 -62.04 -0.48 -2.01
N LYS A 555 -63.27 -0.73 -1.59
CA LYS A 555 -64.10 -1.90 -1.87
C LYS A 555 -65.44 -1.44 -2.46
N ALA A 556 -66.07 -2.35 -3.20
CA ALA A 556 -67.43 -2.16 -3.68
C ALA A 556 -68.38 -1.91 -2.50
N GLY A 557 -69.20 -0.85 -2.60
CA GLY A 557 -70.15 -0.43 -1.57
C GLY A 557 -69.64 0.59 -0.55
N ASP A 558 -68.35 0.95 -0.56
CA ASP A 558 -67.81 2.04 0.30
C ASP A 558 -68.42 3.40 -0.08
N VAL A 559 -68.61 4.29 0.90
CA VAL A 559 -68.96 5.72 0.67
C VAL A 559 -67.68 6.55 0.79
N VAL A 560 -67.51 7.55 -0.09
CA VAL A 560 -66.29 8.38 -0.15
C VAL A 560 -66.65 9.85 0.06
N PHE A 561 -65.86 10.57 0.86
CA PHE A 561 -65.91 12.03 0.97
C PHE A 561 -64.65 12.65 0.37
N LEU A 562 -64.82 13.61 -0.55
CA LEU A 562 -63.71 14.35 -1.15
C LEU A 562 -63.57 15.70 -0.44
N GLU A 563 -62.50 15.91 0.34
CA GLU A 563 -62.32 17.20 1.04
C GLU A 563 -62.10 18.37 0.08
N LYS A 564 -61.40 18.11 -1.03
CA LYS A 564 -61.09 19.09 -2.09
C LYS A 564 -61.47 18.49 -3.46
N PRO A 565 -62.72 18.69 -3.92
CA PRO A 565 -63.23 18.10 -5.16
C PRO A 565 -62.71 18.79 -6.43
N SER A 566 -62.20 20.02 -6.33
CA SER A 566 -61.74 20.85 -7.46
C SER A 566 -60.51 20.34 -8.24
N GLY A 567 -59.85 19.27 -7.78
CA GLY A 567 -58.60 18.76 -8.36
C GLY A 567 -58.69 17.67 -9.43
N GLY A 568 -59.89 17.15 -9.75
CA GLY A 568 -60.03 15.95 -10.56
C GLY A 568 -61.07 16.02 -11.69
N GLY A 569 -60.80 15.28 -12.78
CA GLY A 569 -61.66 15.15 -13.94
C GLY A 569 -62.11 13.70 -14.18
N ALA A 570 -62.60 13.42 -15.39
CA ALA A 570 -63.12 12.11 -15.80
C ALA A 570 -62.20 10.92 -15.43
N ALA A 571 -60.89 11.04 -15.69
CA ALA A 571 -59.92 9.97 -15.37
C ALA A 571 -59.72 9.72 -13.87
N THR A 572 -60.11 10.65 -13.00
CA THR A 572 -60.06 10.49 -11.53
C THR A 572 -61.39 9.93 -11.02
N ALA A 573 -62.52 10.39 -11.59
CA ALA A 573 -63.85 9.82 -11.33
C ALA A 573 -63.92 8.33 -11.69
N GLN A 574 -63.37 7.96 -12.86
CA GLN A 574 -63.31 6.59 -13.36
C GLN A 574 -62.68 5.60 -12.36
N ILE A 575 -61.66 6.02 -11.60
CA ILE A 575 -61.00 5.16 -10.59
C ILE A 575 -61.96 4.80 -9.43
N LEU A 576 -62.84 5.73 -9.05
CA LEU A 576 -63.85 5.51 -8.01
C LEU A 576 -65.05 4.71 -8.54
N VAL A 577 -65.45 4.94 -9.80
CA VAL A 577 -66.47 4.14 -10.50
C VAL A 577 -66.01 2.68 -10.65
N GLU A 578 -64.77 2.44 -11.06
CA GLU A 578 -64.17 1.08 -11.14
C GLU A 578 -64.05 0.40 -9.77
N ALA A 579 -63.84 1.18 -8.71
CA ALA A 579 -63.88 0.67 -7.33
C ALA A 579 -65.32 0.34 -6.85
N ARG A 580 -66.36 0.69 -7.62
CA ARG A 580 -67.79 0.51 -7.31
C ARG A 580 -68.20 1.10 -5.97
N VAL A 581 -67.78 2.34 -5.71
CA VAL A 581 -68.22 3.09 -4.53
C VAL A 581 -69.75 3.29 -4.56
N ARG A 582 -70.39 3.28 -3.39
CA ARG A 582 -71.86 3.45 -3.25
C ARG A 582 -72.31 4.88 -3.52
N ALA A 583 -71.52 5.86 -3.09
CA ALA A 583 -71.78 7.28 -3.29
C ALA A 583 -70.50 8.09 -3.05
N VAL A 584 -70.44 9.27 -3.66
CA VAL A 584 -69.39 10.27 -3.44
C VAL A 584 -70.02 11.52 -2.86
N ILE A 585 -69.56 11.95 -1.69
CA ILE A 585 -70.02 13.16 -0.99
C ILE A 585 -69.01 14.28 -1.25
N ILE A 586 -69.49 15.44 -1.68
CA ILE A 586 -68.67 16.61 -2.03
C ILE A 586 -69.13 17.88 -1.28
N PRO A 587 -68.21 18.72 -0.77
CA PRO A 587 -68.52 20.01 -0.15
C PRO A 587 -68.55 21.19 -1.13
N GLU A 588 -67.94 21.04 -2.31
CA GLU A 588 -67.83 22.03 -3.38
C GLU A 588 -68.07 21.33 -4.73
N ASP A 589 -68.33 22.08 -5.81
CA ASP A 589 -68.54 21.51 -7.14
C ASP A 589 -67.32 20.76 -7.71
N ILE A 590 -67.61 19.71 -8.50
CA ILE A 590 -66.63 18.99 -9.33
C ILE A 590 -66.67 19.49 -10.78
N SER A 591 -65.63 19.19 -11.56
CA SER A 591 -65.67 19.40 -13.02
C SER A 591 -66.83 18.64 -13.66
N HIS A 592 -67.56 19.27 -14.58
CA HIS A 592 -68.66 18.62 -15.34
C HIS A 592 -68.23 17.30 -16.00
N ALA A 593 -66.97 17.16 -16.43
CA ALA A 593 -66.46 15.91 -17.00
C ALA A 593 -66.33 14.78 -15.96
N ALA A 594 -66.08 15.11 -14.68
CA ALA A 594 -66.13 14.15 -13.59
C ALA A 594 -67.57 13.79 -13.22
N GLU A 595 -68.46 14.78 -13.15
CA GLU A 595 -69.89 14.61 -12.85
C GLU A 595 -70.58 13.70 -13.88
N GLU A 596 -70.34 13.94 -15.17
CA GLU A 596 -70.84 13.09 -16.25
C GLU A 596 -70.28 11.65 -16.18
N THR A 597 -69.03 11.49 -15.74
CA THR A 597 -68.40 10.17 -15.56
C THR A 597 -69.04 9.40 -14.40
N PHE A 598 -69.32 10.06 -13.27
CA PHE A 598 -70.05 9.46 -12.16
C PHE A 598 -71.49 9.10 -12.55
N PHE A 599 -72.17 9.97 -13.31
CA PHE A 599 -73.53 9.73 -13.80
C PHE A 599 -73.63 8.54 -14.76
N LYS A 600 -72.66 8.40 -15.68
CA LYS A 600 -72.52 7.24 -16.58
C LYS A 600 -72.14 5.96 -15.84
N GLY A 601 -71.50 6.09 -14.68
CA GLY A 601 -71.06 4.99 -13.83
C GLY A 601 -72.06 4.52 -12.76
N ASP A 602 -73.30 5.06 -12.77
CA ASP A 602 -74.32 4.82 -11.72
C ASP A 602 -73.82 5.13 -10.29
N VAL A 603 -72.96 6.15 -10.13
CA VAL A 603 -72.45 6.59 -8.81
C VAL A 603 -73.11 7.92 -8.42
N PRO A 604 -73.95 7.94 -7.36
CA PRO A 604 -74.52 9.16 -6.81
C PRO A 604 -73.45 10.15 -6.32
N VAL A 605 -73.58 11.40 -6.76
CA VAL A 605 -72.80 12.53 -6.26
C VAL A 605 -73.70 13.35 -5.34
N LEU A 606 -73.38 13.37 -4.05
CA LEU A 606 -74.24 13.89 -2.99
C LEU A 606 -73.64 15.15 -2.36
N ARG A 607 -74.52 16.10 -2.03
CA ARG A 607 -74.20 17.41 -1.43
C ARG A 607 -74.92 17.51 -0.09
N ASP A 608 -74.48 18.43 0.77
CA ASP A 608 -75.15 18.83 2.02
C ASP A 608 -75.44 17.71 3.07
N ILE A 609 -74.69 16.61 3.03
CA ILE A 609 -74.76 15.56 4.06
C ILE A 609 -73.88 15.94 5.25
N GLN A 610 -74.46 15.97 6.46
CA GLN A 610 -73.69 16.15 7.69
C GLN A 610 -72.80 14.93 7.98
N LEU A 611 -71.55 15.20 8.38
CA LEU A 611 -70.53 14.20 8.60
C LEU A 611 -69.86 14.39 9.97
N GLU A 612 -70.00 13.40 10.85
CA GLU A 612 -69.24 13.36 12.10
C GLU A 612 -67.80 12.93 11.81
N ARG A 613 -66.82 13.78 12.13
CA ARG A 613 -65.40 13.57 11.80
C ARG A 613 -64.63 12.89 12.95
N ALA A 614 -63.83 11.89 12.60
CA ALA A 614 -62.88 11.21 13.48
C ALA A 614 -61.54 10.97 12.75
N ASP A 615 -60.64 11.96 12.79
CA ASP A 615 -59.38 12.01 12.03
C ASP A 615 -59.58 11.72 10.52
N ASP A 616 -59.05 10.59 10.04
CA ASP A 616 -59.05 10.15 8.63
C ASP A 616 -60.39 9.54 8.15
N PHE A 617 -61.41 9.54 9.01
CA PHE A 617 -62.72 8.95 8.74
C PHE A 617 -63.84 9.93 9.06
N ALA A 618 -64.90 9.86 8.27
CA ALA A 618 -66.16 10.51 8.56
C ALA A 618 -67.24 9.44 8.78
N MET A 619 -68.29 9.76 9.52
CA MET A 619 -69.50 8.94 9.62
C MET A 619 -70.69 9.75 9.10
N ALA A 620 -71.47 9.16 8.20
CA ALA A 620 -72.72 9.71 7.71
C ALA A 620 -73.90 9.02 8.40
N GLU A 621 -74.93 9.80 8.71
CA GLU A 621 -76.19 9.27 9.22
C GLU A 621 -76.83 8.32 8.20
N PRO A 622 -77.16 7.06 8.57
CA PRO A 622 -77.62 6.06 7.61
C PRO A 622 -78.94 6.41 6.91
N GLU A 623 -79.81 7.18 7.55
CA GLU A 623 -81.11 7.57 6.98
C GLU A 623 -80.97 8.74 6.00
N ALA A 624 -80.24 9.80 6.39
CA ALA A 624 -79.92 10.93 5.51
C ALA A 624 -79.20 10.47 4.23
N LEU A 625 -78.22 9.57 4.35
CA LEU A 625 -77.51 9.00 3.20
C LEU A 625 -78.44 8.23 2.25
N LYS A 626 -79.35 7.40 2.78
CA LYS A 626 -80.33 6.65 1.95
C LYS A 626 -81.30 7.60 1.24
N ALA A 627 -81.79 8.63 1.94
CA ALA A 627 -82.69 9.62 1.36
C ALA A 627 -82.02 10.37 0.21
N ALA A 628 -80.78 10.83 0.40
CA ALA A 628 -80.01 11.55 -0.62
C ALA A 628 -79.68 10.70 -1.86
N ILE A 629 -79.43 9.40 -1.69
CA ILE A 629 -79.26 8.47 -2.83
C ILE A 629 -80.59 8.33 -3.58
N ALA A 630 -81.70 8.12 -2.88
CA ALA A 630 -83.01 7.93 -3.50
C ALA A 630 -83.56 9.20 -4.20
N THR A 631 -83.18 10.40 -3.77
CA THR A 631 -83.49 11.65 -4.51
C THR A 631 -82.65 11.76 -5.78
N TRP A 632 -81.34 11.46 -5.70
CA TRP A 632 -80.45 11.45 -6.86
C TRP A 632 -80.88 10.42 -7.92
N GLU A 633 -81.30 9.22 -7.52
CA GLU A 633 -81.81 8.19 -8.44
C GLU A 633 -83.04 8.68 -9.22
N LYS A 634 -84.02 9.32 -8.56
CA LYS A 634 -85.19 9.91 -9.22
C LYS A 634 -84.83 11.01 -10.22
N GLU A 635 -83.91 11.90 -9.85
CA GLU A 635 -83.40 12.92 -10.77
C GLU A 635 -82.64 12.30 -11.95
N ALA A 636 -81.90 11.22 -11.72
CA ALA A 636 -81.16 10.52 -12.75
C ALA A 636 -82.09 9.81 -13.75
N GLU A 637 -83.19 9.20 -13.29
CA GLU A 637 -84.23 8.65 -14.16
C GLU A 637 -84.88 9.73 -15.03
N LEU A 638 -85.24 10.88 -14.45
CA LEU A 638 -85.80 12.02 -15.20
C LEU A 638 -84.83 12.56 -16.25
N LYS A 639 -83.54 12.71 -15.90
CA LYS A 639 -82.48 13.11 -16.86
C LYS A 639 -82.28 12.06 -17.96
N ARG A 640 -82.35 10.77 -17.63
CA ARG A 640 -82.27 9.66 -18.61
C ARG A 640 -83.49 9.59 -19.53
N HIS A 641 -84.67 9.96 -19.04
CA HIS A 641 -85.88 10.03 -19.86
C HIS A 641 -85.76 11.14 -20.90
N LYS A 642 -85.44 12.37 -20.46
CA LYS A 642 -85.20 13.50 -21.36
C LYS A 642 -84.11 13.22 -22.39
N ALA A 643 -82.95 12.71 -21.96
CA ALA A 643 -81.87 12.35 -22.89
C ALA A 643 -82.22 11.23 -23.89
N LYS A 644 -83.25 10.40 -23.62
CA LYS A 644 -83.81 9.46 -24.60
C LYS A 644 -84.78 10.15 -25.56
N GLU A 645 -85.62 11.07 -25.06
CA GLU A 645 -86.52 11.89 -25.87
C GLU A 645 -85.72 12.77 -26.83
N ASP A 646 -84.75 13.54 -26.34
CA ASP A 646 -83.84 14.39 -27.13
C ASP A 646 -83.12 13.59 -28.22
N LYS A 647 -82.70 12.35 -27.91
CA LYS A 647 -82.02 11.45 -28.86
C LYS A 647 -82.96 10.84 -29.89
N LEU A 648 -84.22 10.58 -29.53
CA LEU A 648 -85.24 10.19 -30.49
C LEU A 648 -85.58 11.36 -31.41
N GLU A 649 -85.71 12.57 -30.86
CA GLU A 649 -85.97 13.79 -31.63
C GLU A 649 -84.81 14.11 -32.58
N SER A 650 -83.55 14.01 -32.14
CA SER A 650 -82.39 14.18 -33.02
C SER A 650 -82.33 13.13 -34.13
N LEU A 651 -82.70 11.87 -33.87
CA LEU A 651 -82.83 10.84 -34.91
C LEU A 651 -83.97 11.15 -35.89
N PHE A 652 -85.09 11.71 -35.42
CA PHE A 652 -86.17 12.19 -36.29
C PHE A 652 -85.76 13.40 -37.13
N GLU A 653 -84.96 14.32 -36.59
CA GLU A 653 -84.39 15.45 -37.33
C GLU A 653 -83.35 15.00 -38.36
N GLU A 654 -82.46 14.09 -37.99
CA GLU A 654 -81.44 13.50 -38.86
C GLU A 654 -82.12 12.78 -40.04
N TYR A 655 -83.10 11.91 -39.77
CA TYR A 655 -83.94 11.25 -40.78
C TYR A 655 -84.74 12.25 -41.65
N ARG A 656 -85.29 13.32 -41.07
CA ARG A 656 -85.92 14.42 -41.83
C ARG A 656 -84.91 15.15 -42.72
N SER A 657 -83.66 15.30 -42.28
CA SER A 657 -82.59 15.99 -43.03
C SER A 657 -82.07 15.14 -44.19
N GLU A 658 -81.95 13.82 -44.01
CA GLU A 658 -81.57 12.86 -45.05
C GLU A 658 -82.64 12.80 -46.15
N ARG A 659 -83.93 12.75 -45.78
CA ARG A 659 -85.04 12.92 -46.72
C ARG A 659 -85.00 14.26 -47.47
N ARG A 660 -84.67 15.36 -46.79
CA ARG A 660 -84.57 16.69 -47.42
C ARG A 660 -83.35 16.84 -48.33
N ARG A 661 -82.33 15.99 -48.16
CA ARG A 661 -81.15 15.87 -49.03
C ARG A 661 -81.30 14.81 -50.13
N GLY A 662 -82.40 14.05 -50.18
CA GLY A 662 -82.66 13.04 -51.21
C GLY A 662 -81.76 11.81 -51.14
N LEU A 663 -81.35 11.40 -49.93
CA LEU A 663 -80.50 10.21 -49.71
C LEU A 663 -81.27 8.95 -49.29
N ILE A 664 -82.61 9.00 -49.27
CA ILE A 664 -83.55 7.87 -49.12
C ILE A 664 -84.74 8.11 -50.04
#